data_AF-A0A975R033-F1
#
_entry.id   AF-A0A975R033-F1
#
_cell.length_a   1.000
_cell.length_b   1.000
_cell.length_c   1.000
_cell.angle_alpha   90.00
_cell.angle_beta   90.00
_cell.angle_gamma   90.00
#
_symmetry.space_group_name_H-M   'P 1'
#
loop_
_entity.id
_entity.type
_entity.pdbx_description
1 polymer ?
#
loop_
_entity_poly.entity_id
_entity_poly.type
_entity_poly.pdbx_seq_one_letter_code
_entity_poly.pdbx_strand_id
1 'polypeptide(L)'
;MKSAKLAVLALLAAALTAGSIPAYGYSEVPAPVPVVDPTGDAGIMTAPPSPDAVPGVDAVAPVPEEPATAEPAPATTPADVATDHADENGEVHADEAEEDEAGEDLGYDPVVGGGFPVPGPNTPMVTDPDGTVRSAVETDISAAHDHGTQSFSSRMGGASISSAARSGTIEITLVYATLTDNRGAVNPSGALNSMTAANEYWRAMSNGRLGVKHVATRAINSTANSRQDYADMMNTIKKDLSWRDSPNKALLVFVPAADLRSGGYGGILGGGWTAGPTSGSVLMPQPSGFTNNVVTHEFGHVLGLLHANSLKCNNGRSDVGAGNNGWTDDSCTSREYGDTSDLMGYAQYASPAINSYFWDAGGFGRGDEIVSTGTPGSAVSYTLRPWAGSSARRAVKFTDTSGETYYLELRTPVGYDASTAVGGNRGVKIVKADLANNWAVNSLVIAPNTRDFAGYTNANSTWQAGQTFNTHTGTAVRINSISSDSASITITGGIAARAGEPIAAARAAHPELGKAVGVIRGGLKDQGAYQDYERGAIIWSPGTGARVSMGAIRSAWAATGFDAGYLGLPTSDEVYGLPNGGAYQNYQGGAIIWSPATGARVSKNGPIRTEWGYTGSERSYLGYPTSNEIGGLPNGGKYQDYQHGAIIWSPATGARVSRNGPIREAWRRSGFENSPIGYPTTNQVTLADGGTSQEYQRGTIIHSPASGAWIVTGAVRNVWRAAGAEKSDLKYPVGEEVRMGTQGTYQDYQGGAMIWSAATGAQISKKGPIRSAWGATGFNSSYLGLPTGPETSMGTQGKYQDYQGGAIIWSEKTGAKISRNGPIRSAWGATGFNAGPLGLPTGEERAMGTQGSYQDYEGGAIVWSAKTGAQVSVNGPIRSAWGSTGFNSGYLGLPTGGEKSMGAQGKYQDYEGGAIIWSQKTGAQISKNGPIRSAWGSTGFNSGYLGLPTSGETASKGGSYQHFEGGSIFSSPATGTHIAKNGPIRDAYRSQGSETGRLGYPTSGQTSAANRTTVQTFKGGKITLTSEGKAQISYN
;
A
#
# COMPACT_ATOMS: atom_id res chain seq x y z
N MET A 1 -18.07 14.24 -43.68
CA MET A 1 -17.39 13.14 -44.40
C MET A 1 -17.90 11.85 -43.73
N LYS A 2 -18.60 10.87 -44.34
CA LYS A 2 -18.46 10.22 -45.67
C LYS A 2 -17.00 9.77 -45.88
N SER A 3 -16.62 8.51 -45.72
CA SER A 3 -17.07 7.35 -46.52
C SER A 3 -16.72 5.97 -45.90
N ALA A 4 -17.16 4.88 -46.56
CA ALA A 4 -16.62 3.52 -46.49
C ALA A 4 -16.75 2.69 -45.18
N LYS A 5 -17.96 2.15 -44.94
CA LYS A 5 -18.12 0.72 -44.64
C LYS A 5 -18.71 0.04 -45.88
N LEU A 6 -18.13 -1.04 -46.39
CA LEU A 6 -18.82 -2.15 -47.09
C LEU A 6 -17.83 -3.30 -47.38
N ALA A 7 -18.38 -4.48 -47.72
CA ALA A 7 -17.67 -5.74 -48.06
C ALA A 7 -16.90 -6.39 -46.88
N VAL A 8 -17.05 -7.68 -46.55
CA VAL A 8 -17.95 -8.75 -47.05
C VAL A 8 -18.54 -9.53 -45.87
N LEU A 9 -19.80 -9.99 -45.99
CA LEU A 9 -20.37 -11.03 -45.13
C LEU A 9 -21.39 -11.88 -45.91
N ALA A 10 -20.96 -13.00 -46.50
CA ALA A 10 -21.82 -14.10 -46.96
C ALA A 10 -20.98 -15.33 -47.37
N LEU A 11 -21.58 -16.52 -47.26
CA LEU A 11 -21.09 -17.87 -47.63
C LEU A 11 -19.98 -18.47 -46.73
N LEU A 12 -20.05 -19.74 -46.32
CA LEU A 12 -21.17 -20.56 -45.82
C LEU A 12 -20.55 -21.75 -45.03
N ALA A 13 -21.30 -22.43 -44.17
CA ALA A 13 -20.78 -23.57 -43.41
C ALA A 13 -21.03 -24.92 -44.13
N ALA A 14 -20.01 -25.79 -44.20
CA ALA A 14 -20.13 -27.26 -44.13
C ALA A 14 -18.78 -27.99 -44.24
N ALA A 15 -18.25 -28.49 -43.12
CA ALA A 15 -17.36 -29.66 -43.06
C ALA A 15 -17.34 -30.20 -41.62
N LEU A 16 -17.42 -31.52 -41.45
CA LEU A 16 -17.39 -32.20 -40.15
C LEU A 16 -16.21 -33.19 -40.10
N THR A 17 -15.77 -33.50 -38.87
CA THR A 17 -15.03 -34.72 -38.45
C THR A 17 -13.60 -35.00 -38.93
N ALA A 18 -12.85 -35.61 -38.01
CA ALA A 18 -11.57 -36.32 -38.15
C ALA A 18 -10.30 -35.50 -38.47
N GLY A 19 -9.15 -35.95 -37.93
CA GLY A 19 -7.81 -35.38 -38.19
C GLY A 19 -7.03 -34.99 -36.93
N SER A 20 -6.29 -35.94 -36.35
CA SER A 20 -5.22 -35.70 -35.35
C SER A 20 -3.84 -35.52 -36.04
N ILE A 21 -2.72 -35.49 -35.27
CA ILE A 21 -1.30 -35.54 -35.73
C ILE A 21 -0.71 -34.15 -36.12
N PRO A 22 0.57 -33.79 -35.86
CA PRO A 22 1.46 -34.02 -34.71
C PRO A 22 2.19 -32.72 -34.24
N ALA A 23 3.45 -32.82 -33.76
CA ALA A 23 4.37 -31.72 -33.42
C ALA A 23 5.54 -31.55 -34.45
N TYR A 24 6.59 -30.79 -34.08
CA TYR A 24 7.68 -30.20 -34.92
C TYR A 24 7.20 -29.03 -35.81
N GLY A 25 7.87 -27.87 -35.95
CA GLY A 25 9.06 -27.30 -35.27
C GLY A 25 10.22 -27.01 -36.24
N TYR A 26 10.71 -25.74 -36.34
CA TYR A 26 12.01 -25.35 -36.94
C TYR A 26 12.39 -23.87 -36.67
N SER A 27 13.64 -23.53 -37.05
CA SER A 27 14.29 -22.19 -37.11
C SER A 27 13.67 -21.27 -38.22
N GLU A 28 14.05 -20.01 -38.51
CA GLU A 28 15.30 -19.26 -38.25
C GLU A 28 15.08 -17.72 -38.27
N VAL A 29 16.17 -16.92 -38.18
CA VAL A 29 16.19 -15.43 -38.12
C VAL A 29 16.42 -14.77 -39.51
N PRO A 30 16.28 -13.43 -39.66
CA PRO A 30 17.50 -12.58 -39.68
C PRO A 30 17.38 -11.18 -39.02
N ALA A 31 18.51 -10.55 -38.71
CA ALA A 31 18.66 -9.19 -38.15
C ALA A 31 19.42 -8.24 -39.12
N PRO A 32 19.52 -6.92 -38.84
CA PRO A 32 20.72 -6.37 -38.13
C PRO A 32 20.39 -5.25 -37.09
N VAL A 33 21.03 -5.06 -35.91
CA VAL A 33 22.43 -4.71 -35.49
C VAL A 33 23.08 -3.46 -36.12
N PRO A 34 24.10 -2.81 -35.49
CA PRO A 34 24.67 -2.93 -34.11
C PRO A 34 24.45 -1.61 -33.31
N VAL A 35 25.21 -1.02 -32.35
CA VAL A 35 26.53 -1.14 -31.61
C VAL A 35 26.38 -0.27 -30.30
N VAL A 36 27.22 -0.19 -29.23
CA VAL A 36 28.44 -0.84 -28.67
C VAL A 36 28.35 -0.75 -27.11
N ASP A 37 29.09 -1.58 -26.36
CA ASP A 37 29.75 -1.24 -25.06
C ASP A 37 30.94 -2.21 -24.84
N PRO A 38 32.16 -1.81 -24.41
CA PRO A 38 33.34 -2.70 -24.44
C PRO A 38 33.83 -3.22 -23.06
N THR A 39 33.86 -4.57 -22.93
CA THR A 39 34.94 -5.45 -22.37
C THR A 39 35.85 -4.94 -21.22
N GLY A 40 36.21 -5.69 -20.17
CA GLY A 40 36.14 -7.13 -19.80
C GLY A 40 37.01 -7.34 -18.52
N ASP A 41 37.37 -8.52 -17.99
CA ASP A 41 37.09 -9.95 -18.27
C ASP A 41 37.51 -10.83 -17.04
N ALA A 42 37.15 -12.12 -17.04
CA ALA A 42 37.62 -13.24 -16.17
C ALA A 42 37.25 -13.26 -14.66
N GLY A 43 37.01 -14.47 -14.08
CA GLY A 43 36.71 -14.59 -12.62
C GLY A 43 36.50 -15.97 -11.94
N ILE A 44 35.94 -16.99 -12.60
CA ILE A 44 35.89 -18.43 -12.18
C ILE A 44 35.27 -18.83 -10.80
N MET A 45 34.18 -19.62 -10.86
CA MET A 45 33.69 -20.68 -9.94
C MET A 45 33.70 -20.51 -8.39
N THR A 46 32.51 -20.55 -7.76
CA THR A 46 31.97 -21.74 -7.02
C THR A 46 30.59 -21.44 -6.37
N ALA A 47 29.91 -22.44 -5.82
CA ALA A 47 28.56 -22.38 -5.23
C ALA A 47 28.52 -23.17 -3.88
N PRO A 48 27.43 -23.14 -3.08
CA PRO A 48 27.48 -22.91 -1.62
C PRO A 48 27.66 -24.17 -0.76
N PRO A 49 27.81 -24.00 0.57
CA PRO A 49 26.72 -24.44 1.46
C PRO A 49 26.43 -23.53 2.69
N SER A 50 25.43 -23.95 3.46
CA SER A 50 25.13 -23.56 4.86
C SER A 50 24.86 -24.86 5.65
N PRO A 51 24.60 -24.86 6.98
CA PRO A 51 25.02 -23.97 8.08
C PRO A 51 25.82 -24.77 9.17
N ASP A 52 26.11 -24.16 10.33
CA ASP A 52 25.89 -24.71 11.70
C ASP A 52 26.94 -24.40 12.80
N ALA A 53 26.42 -24.40 14.04
CA ALA A 53 27.06 -24.68 15.33
C ALA A 53 27.97 -23.64 16.04
N VAL A 54 28.00 -23.77 17.39
CA VAL A 54 28.59 -22.87 18.41
C VAL A 54 29.29 -23.73 19.49
N PRO A 55 30.39 -23.25 20.10
CA PRO A 55 30.49 -23.13 21.58
C PRO A 55 30.84 -21.68 21.98
N GLY A 56 30.54 -21.12 23.16
CA GLY A 56 30.44 -21.72 24.50
C GLY A 56 31.79 -21.54 25.23
N VAL A 57 31.92 -20.95 26.44
CA VAL A 57 30.99 -20.51 27.51
C VAL A 57 31.63 -19.30 28.26
N ASP A 58 31.12 -18.63 29.32
CA ASP A 58 30.00 -18.89 30.24
C ASP A 58 29.45 -17.62 30.98
N ALA A 59 28.49 -17.86 31.85
CA ALA A 59 27.95 -17.22 33.08
C ALA A 59 28.83 -16.19 33.89
N VAL A 60 28.30 -15.40 34.86
CA VAL A 60 27.18 -15.61 35.84
C VAL A 60 26.33 -14.33 36.08
N ALA A 61 25.10 -14.50 36.59
CA ALA A 61 24.07 -13.48 36.90
C ALA A 61 24.13 -13.01 38.40
N PRO A 62 23.12 -12.40 39.10
CA PRO A 62 21.71 -12.11 38.75
C PRO A 62 21.15 -10.70 39.14
N VAL A 63 19.83 -10.50 38.93
CA VAL A 63 18.99 -9.34 39.33
C VAL A 63 18.47 -9.50 40.78
N PRO A 64 18.03 -8.41 41.47
CA PRO A 64 16.59 -8.01 41.53
C PRO A 64 16.39 -6.46 41.57
N GLU A 65 15.20 -5.81 41.51
CA GLU A 65 13.79 -6.11 41.13
C GLU A 65 13.04 -4.77 40.85
N GLU A 66 11.72 -4.78 40.59
CA GLU A 66 10.84 -3.60 40.37
C GLU A 66 10.04 -3.23 41.66
N PRO A 67 9.32 -2.08 41.79
CA PRO A 67 8.09 -1.80 41.02
C PRO A 67 7.78 -0.30 40.71
N ALA A 68 6.75 -0.07 39.87
CA ALA A 68 6.10 1.23 39.68
C ALA A 68 4.83 1.41 40.55
N THR A 69 4.33 2.65 40.73
CA THR A 69 2.90 3.05 40.55
C THR A 69 2.58 4.51 40.92
N ALA A 70 1.41 4.98 40.43
CA ALA A 70 0.54 6.06 40.94
C ALA A 70 0.83 7.54 40.60
N GLU A 71 0.00 8.06 39.68
CA GLU A 71 -0.53 9.44 39.67
C GLU A 71 -1.66 9.57 40.72
N PRO A 72 -2.03 10.76 41.26
CA PRO A 72 -2.94 11.65 40.52
C PRO A 72 -2.80 13.18 40.80
N ALA A 73 -3.55 13.99 40.04
CA ALA A 73 -3.86 15.42 40.30
C ALA A 73 -5.18 15.56 41.13
N PRO A 74 -5.74 16.76 41.47
CA PRO A 74 -5.35 18.14 41.11
C PRO A 74 -5.52 19.25 42.20
N ALA A 75 -5.25 20.51 41.80
CA ALA A 75 -5.99 21.76 42.11
C ALA A 75 -5.66 22.70 43.30
N THR A 76 -6.05 23.98 43.07
CA THR A 76 -6.38 25.12 43.98
C THR A 76 -5.31 25.94 44.73
N THR A 77 -5.37 27.27 44.51
CA THR A 77 -4.95 28.40 45.38
C THR A 77 -6.04 28.73 46.42
N PRO A 78 -5.76 29.45 47.54
CA PRO A 78 -5.64 30.94 47.62
C PRO A 78 -4.26 31.41 48.16
N ALA A 79 -3.82 32.70 48.22
CA ALA A 79 -4.43 33.98 48.68
C ALA A 79 -4.57 34.04 50.25
N ASP A 80 -4.38 35.12 51.04
CA ASP A 80 -4.17 36.60 50.91
C ASP A 80 -3.59 37.12 52.28
N VAL A 81 -3.11 38.37 52.59
CA VAL A 81 -2.70 39.64 51.92
C VAL A 81 -1.94 40.53 52.95
N ALA A 82 -0.93 41.33 52.54
CA ALA A 82 -0.50 42.64 53.13
C ALA A 82 0.72 43.24 52.34
N THR A 83 0.63 44.29 51.51
CA THR A 83 0.47 45.77 51.78
C THR A 83 1.71 46.42 52.42
N ASP A 84 2.27 47.56 51.98
CA ASP A 84 1.74 48.79 51.34
C ASP A 84 2.62 49.28 50.15
N HIS A 85 2.09 49.81 49.03
CA HIS A 85 1.78 51.24 48.68
C HIS A 85 3.00 52.19 48.49
N ALA A 86 3.04 53.14 47.53
CA ALA A 86 2.05 53.60 46.52
C ALA A 86 2.71 54.16 45.23
N ASP A 87 1.89 54.48 44.23
CA ASP A 87 2.22 55.03 42.90
C ASP A 87 2.47 56.56 42.88
N GLU A 88 3.06 57.09 41.79
CA GLU A 88 2.35 57.96 40.81
C GLU A 88 3.21 58.31 39.56
N ASN A 89 2.57 58.78 38.49
CA ASN A 89 3.20 59.21 37.23
C ASN A 89 3.27 60.75 37.13
N GLY A 90 4.25 61.30 36.40
CA GLY A 90 4.29 62.73 36.08
C GLY A 90 5.18 63.05 34.88
N GLU A 91 4.62 63.72 33.86
CA GLU A 91 5.35 64.29 32.72
C GLU A 91 5.87 65.69 33.07
N VAL A 92 7.08 66.05 32.62
CA VAL A 92 7.36 67.42 32.12
C VAL A 92 8.52 67.43 31.12
N HIS A 93 8.56 68.49 30.31
CA HIS A 93 9.56 68.72 29.27
C HIS A 93 10.87 69.36 29.81
N ALA A 94 11.85 69.46 28.92
CA ALA A 94 13.12 70.16 29.14
C ALA A 94 12.95 71.68 29.32
N ASP A 95 13.99 72.32 29.87
CA ASP A 95 14.44 73.65 29.44
C ASP A 95 15.97 73.77 29.56
N GLU A 96 16.54 74.36 28.50
CA GLU A 96 17.69 75.27 28.37
C GLU A 96 18.87 75.29 29.37
N ALA A 97 20.08 75.22 28.81
CA ALA A 97 21.28 75.94 29.27
C ALA A 97 22.13 76.32 28.04
N GLU A 98 22.50 77.59 27.90
CA GLU A 98 23.18 78.14 26.71
C GLU A 98 24.72 77.99 26.75
N GLU A 99 25.35 78.41 25.64
CA GLU A 99 26.80 78.40 25.40
C GLU A 99 27.55 79.44 26.25
N ASP A 100 28.82 79.17 26.56
CA ASP A 100 29.82 80.21 26.85
C ASP A 100 31.19 79.73 26.34
N GLU A 101 31.98 80.63 25.74
CA GLU A 101 33.13 80.30 24.89
C GLU A 101 34.49 80.78 25.46
N ALA A 102 35.59 80.40 24.78
CA ALA A 102 36.98 80.85 25.01
C ALA A 102 37.68 80.48 26.35
N GLY A 103 38.49 79.41 26.30
CA GLY A 103 39.59 79.17 27.23
C GLY A 103 40.65 78.26 26.61
N GLU A 104 41.81 78.81 26.21
CA GLU A 104 42.92 78.00 25.70
C GLU A 104 43.62 77.21 26.82
N ASP A 105 43.28 75.92 26.97
CA ASP A 105 44.19 74.94 27.58
C ASP A 105 44.50 73.83 26.57
N LEU A 106 45.78 73.66 26.25
CA LEU A 106 46.28 72.54 25.44
C LEU A 106 46.52 71.30 26.32
N GLY A 107 45.54 71.03 27.20
CA GLY A 107 45.49 69.94 28.16
C GLY A 107 45.32 68.60 27.48
N TYR A 108 46.43 68.04 26.98
CA TYR A 108 46.50 66.65 26.53
C TYR A 108 46.30 65.72 27.73
N ASP A 109 45.07 65.24 27.92
CA ASP A 109 44.75 64.14 28.82
C ASP A 109 45.32 62.83 28.24
N PRO A 110 46.24 62.13 28.94
CA PRO A 110 46.79 60.88 28.44
C PRO A 110 45.73 59.77 28.48
N VAL A 111 45.14 59.49 27.31
CA VAL A 111 44.11 58.45 27.10
C VAL A 111 44.47 57.17 27.88
N VAL A 112 43.74 56.90 28.95
CA VAL A 112 43.91 55.71 29.82
C VAL A 112 43.27 54.49 29.15
N GLY A 113 43.83 54.13 27.99
CA GLY A 113 43.63 52.82 27.40
C GLY A 113 44.52 51.81 28.13
N GLY A 114 43.91 50.83 28.80
CA GLY A 114 44.61 49.60 29.17
C GLY A 114 45.31 49.05 27.92
N GLY A 115 46.59 48.67 28.07
CA GLY A 115 47.32 48.04 26.97
C GLY A 115 46.81 46.62 26.76
N PHE A 116 47.18 46.00 25.66
CA PHE A 116 46.84 44.60 25.39
C PHE A 116 48.02 43.73 25.90
N PRO A 117 47.86 42.91 26.97
CA PRO A 117 48.97 42.28 27.68
C PRO A 117 49.17 40.82 27.29
N VAL A 118 50.25 40.50 26.57
CA VAL A 118 50.48 39.12 26.09
C VAL A 118 50.90 38.18 27.25
N PRO A 119 50.09 37.16 27.61
CA PRO A 119 50.42 36.20 28.68
C PRO A 119 51.47 35.17 28.24
N GLY A 120 52.45 34.90 29.11
CA GLY A 120 53.46 33.85 28.92
C GLY A 120 53.07 32.50 29.54
N PRO A 121 53.70 31.37 29.15
CA PRO A 121 53.34 30.00 29.58
C PRO A 121 53.31 29.72 31.10
N ASN A 122 53.81 30.64 31.92
CA ASN A 122 53.77 30.56 33.40
C ASN A 122 52.65 31.41 34.02
N THR A 123 51.85 32.12 33.22
CA THR A 123 50.70 32.92 33.69
C THR A 123 49.66 31.99 34.30
N PRO A 124 49.18 32.23 35.53
CA PRO A 124 48.19 31.37 36.17
C PRO A 124 46.90 31.26 35.33
N MET A 125 46.28 30.07 35.36
CA MET A 125 44.94 29.86 34.83
C MET A 125 43.91 30.02 35.95
N VAL A 126 42.83 30.75 35.66
CA VAL A 126 41.64 30.87 36.51
C VAL A 126 40.55 29.98 35.93
N THR A 127 39.73 29.37 36.80
CA THR A 127 38.51 28.66 36.38
C THR A 127 37.30 29.46 36.84
N ASP A 128 36.47 29.85 35.87
CA ASP A 128 35.28 30.67 36.08
C ASP A 128 34.08 29.85 36.61
N PRO A 129 33.02 30.51 37.13
CA PRO A 129 31.83 29.84 37.64
C PRO A 129 31.05 28.99 36.62
N ASP A 130 31.25 29.22 35.32
CA ASP A 130 30.72 28.42 34.21
C ASP A 130 31.61 27.22 33.82
N GLY A 131 32.74 27.05 34.53
CA GLY A 131 33.76 26.06 34.25
C GLY A 131 34.80 26.45 33.19
N THR A 132 34.83 27.70 32.71
CA THR A 132 35.80 28.16 31.70
C THR A 132 37.19 28.37 32.28
N VAL A 133 38.20 27.77 31.64
CA VAL A 133 39.61 27.91 32.06
C VAL A 133 40.31 28.99 31.22
N ARG A 134 40.48 30.17 31.82
CA ARG A 134 40.99 31.40 31.19
C ARG A 134 42.27 31.91 31.85
N SER A 135 42.97 32.86 31.22
CA SER A 135 44.12 33.52 31.84
C SER A 135 43.71 34.29 33.10
N ALA A 136 44.57 34.33 34.12
CA ALA A 136 44.37 35.23 35.26
C ALA A 136 44.31 36.71 34.87
N VAL A 137 44.87 37.07 33.71
CA VAL A 137 44.90 38.44 33.16
C VAL A 137 43.64 38.74 32.30
N GLU A 138 42.92 37.73 31.86
CA GLU A 138 41.68 37.80 31.05
C GLU A 138 40.44 38.11 31.93
N THR A 139 40.65 38.49 33.20
CA THR A 139 39.62 38.76 34.21
C THR A 139 39.20 40.24 34.29
N ASP A 140 40.14 41.19 34.16
CA ASP A 140 39.91 42.63 34.42
C ASP A 140 39.63 43.47 33.16
N ILE A 141 40.02 43.01 31.96
CA ILE A 141 39.95 43.78 30.72
C ILE A 141 38.51 44.20 30.37
N SER A 142 37.53 43.33 30.63
CA SER A 142 36.11 43.62 30.38
C SER A 142 35.53 44.67 31.34
N ALA A 143 36.00 44.72 32.59
CA ALA A 143 35.52 45.66 33.61
C ALA A 143 36.13 47.07 33.47
N ALA A 144 37.36 47.17 32.93
CA ALA A 144 38.07 48.44 32.78
C ALA A 144 37.71 49.24 31.51
N HIS A 145 37.07 48.63 30.51
CA HIS A 145 36.81 49.26 29.21
C HIS A 145 35.50 50.07 29.11
N ASP A 146 34.61 50.00 30.11
CA ASP A 146 33.25 50.57 30.07
C ASP A 146 33.19 52.11 30.00
N HIS A 147 34.34 52.79 30.08
CA HIS A 147 34.47 54.27 30.08
C HIS A 147 35.43 54.82 29.01
N GLY A 148 35.98 54.00 28.10
CA GLY A 148 37.00 54.42 27.14
C GLY A 148 36.58 54.31 25.67
N THR A 149 36.23 55.43 25.02
CA THR A 149 35.86 55.47 23.59
C THR A 149 37.07 55.31 22.65
N GLN A 150 37.53 54.06 22.46
CA GLN A 150 38.53 53.70 21.44
C GLN A 150 37.85 53.62 20.06
N SER A 151 38.30 54.43 19.10
CA SER A 151 37.55 54.75 17.88
C SER A 151 37.70 53.73 16.73
N PHE A 152 37.37 52.45 16.98
CA PHE A 152 37.38 51.37 15.96
C PHE A 152 36.14 50.45 15.97
N SER A 153 34.97 50.96 16.38
CA SER A 153 33.69 50.24 16.32
C SER A 153 33.23 49.94 14.88
N SER A 154 33.32 48.68 14.44
CA SER A 154 32.77 48.19 13.17
C SER A 154 31.36 47.59 13.35
N ARG A 155 30.36 48.43 13.64
CA ARG A 155 29.00 48.02 14.05
C ARG A 155 28.17 47.25 13.00
N MET A 156 28.72 46.94 11.83
CA MET A 156 28.15 46.06 10.80
C MET A 156 29.29 45.29 10.11
N GLY A 157 29.12 43.98 9.89
CA GLY A 157 30.16 43.06 9.38
C GLY A 157 30.61 43.24 7.92
N GLY A 158 30.40 44.41 7.33
CA GLY A 158 30.90 44.75 6.00
C GLY A 158 32.21 45.53 6.06
N ALA A 159 33.27 45.01 5.43
CA ALA A 159 34.59 45.64 5.37
C ALA A 159 34.54 47.03 4.70
N SER A 160 34.31 48.05 5.53
CA SER A 160 34.20 49.46 5.15
C SER A 160 34.87 50.40 6.17
N ILE A 161 35.82 49.86 6.95
CA ILE A 161 36.91 50.68 7.50
C ILE A 161 37.57 51.35 6.29
N SER A 162 37.59 52.69 6.26
CA SER A 162 38.16 53.44 5.13
C SER A 162 39.61 53.02 4.93
N SER A 163 39.91 52.40 3.77
CA SER A 163 41.08 51.56 3.58
C SER A 163 42.38 52.36 3.39
N ALA A 164 42.83 53.04 4.44
CA ALA A 164 44.20 53.48 4.60
C ALA A 164 45.10 52.23 4.68
N ALA A 165 45.49 51.71 3.52
CA ALA A 165 46.26 50.48 3.42
C ALA A 165 47.56 50.61 4.23
N ARG A 166 47.68 49.83 5.30
CA ARG A 166 48.81 49.88 6.23
C ARG A 166 50.11 49.74 5.44
N SER A 167 50.88 50.83 5.38
CA SER A 167 52.05 50.98 4.52
C SER A 167 52.92 52.15 4.99
N GLY A 168 54.17 52.17 4.55
CA GLY A 168 55.20 53.11 5.02
C GLY A 168 56.22 52.44 5.94
N THR A 169 56.92 53.24 6.74
CA THR A 169 57.94 52.74 7.68
C THR A 169 57.67 53.29 9.06
N ILE A 170 57.49 52.40 10.05
CA ILE A 170 57.31 52.78 11.45
C ILE A 170 58.70 53.01 12.05
N GLU A 171 58.94 54.24 12.52
CA GLU A 171 60.20 54.63 13.14
C GLU A 171 60.17 54.35 14.66
N ILE A 172 61.01 53.42 15.13
CA ILE A 172 61.11 53.03 16.53
C ILE A 172 62.15 53.88 17.26
N THR A 173 61.71 54.49 18.37
CA THR A 173 62.59 54.86 19.48
C THR A 173 62.66 53.71 20.48
N LEU A 174 63.83 53.10 20.60
CA LEU A 174 64.13 52.03 21.56
C LEU A 174 64.57 52.65 22.89
N VAL A 175 64.01 52.20 24.01
CA VAL A 175 64.32 52.73 25.35
C VAL A 175 64.66 51.60 26.31
N TYR A 176 65.80 51.71 26.97
CA TYR A 176 66.15 50.90 28.14
C TYR A 176 65.82 51.69 29.40
N ALA A 177 64.75 51.31 30.10
CA ALA A 177 64.26 52.00 31.29
C ALA A 177 64.61 51.19 32.55
N THR A 178 65.42 51.76 33.44
CA THR A 178 65.66 51.15 34.76
C THR A 178 64.54 51.54 35.72
N LEU A 179 64.17 50.64 36.64
CA LEU A 179 63.08 50.83 37.60
C LEU A 179 63.63 51.20 38.99
N THR A 180 62.84 51.90 39.80
CA THR A 180 63.25 52.39 41.14
C THR A 180 63.67 51.30 42.11
N ASP A 181 63.06 50.13 42.02
CA ASP A 181 63.37 48.91 42.77
C ASP A 181 64.26 47.91 42.01
N ASN A 182 64.39 48.05 40.69
CA ASN A 182 65.22 47.19 39.84
C ASN A 182 66.03 48.02 38.83
N ARG A 183 67.30 48.28 39.17
CA ARG A 183 68.29 48.96 38.33
C ARG A 183 69.17 48.00 37.51
N GLY A 184 68.68 46.80 37.22
CA GLY A 184 69.38 45.81 36.40
C GLY A 184 69.61 46.27 34.94
N ALA A 185 70.54 45.62 34.25
CA ALA A 185 70.82 45.88 32.84
C ALA A 185 69.89 45.07 31.91
N VAL A 186 69.31 45.72 30.91
CA VAL A 186 68.60 45.05 29.82
C VAL A 186 69.59 44.47 28.81
N ASN A 187 69.31 43.27 28.27
CA ASN A 187 70.07 42.67 27.16
C ASN A 187 69.84 43.44 25.83
N PRO A 188 70.82 44.22 25.31
CA PRO A 188 70.58 45.07 24.14
C PRO A 188 70.49 44.28 22.83
N SER A 189 71.21 43.16 22.74
CA SER A 189 71.19 42.28 21.57
C SER A 189 69.85 41.56 21.45
N GLY A 190 69.25 41.13 22.58
CA GLY A 190 67.91 40.55 22.58
C GLY A 190 66.84 41.53 22.09
N ALA A 191 66.89 42.77 22.58
CA ALA A 191 65.99 43.83 22.15
C ALA A 191 66.12 44.12 20.64
N LEU A 192 67.34 44.36 20.14
CA LEU A 192 67.57 44.65 18.71
C LEU A 192 67.21 43.46 17.79
N ASN A 193 67.46 42.22 18.21
CA ASN A 193 67.07 41.03 17.46
C ASN A 193 65.54 40.94 17.30
N SER A 194 64.79 41.25 18.36
CA SER A 194 63.32 41.23 18.33
C SER A 194 62.72 42.29 17.40
N MET A 195 63.35 43.47 17.31
CA MET A 195 62.98 44.51 16.34
C MET A 195 63.24 44.06 14.89
N THR A 196 64.36 43.39 14.65
CA THR A 196 64.68 42.84 13.32
C THR A 196 63.69 41.75 12.92
N ALA A 197 63.35 40.83 13.83
CA ALA A 197 62.33 39.80 13.60
C ALA A 197 60.96 40.41 13.30
N ALA A 198 60.52 41.42 14.06
CA ALA A 198 59.26 42.11 13.82
C ALA A 198 59.25 42.85 12.46
N ASN A 199 60.36 43.48 12.08
CA ASN A 199 60.52 44.08 10.74
C ASN A 199 60.42 43.05 9.62
N GLU A 200 61.12 41.92 9.72
CA GLU A 200 61.10 40.86 8.70
C GLU A 200 59.71 40.21 8.57
N TYR A 201 59.03 39.99 9.70
CA TYR A 201 57.67 39.47 9.72
C TYR A 201 56.66 40.43 9.08
N TRP A 202 56.60 41.69 9.55
CA TRP A 202 55.61 42.66 9.05
C TRP A 202 55.91 43.08 7.59
N ARG A 203 57.17 43.05 7.15
CA ARG A 203 57.52 43.12 5.72
C ARG A 203 56.97 41.93 4.93
N ALA A 204 57.04 40.71 5.46
CA ALA A 204 56.51 39.53 4.76
C ALA A 204 54.98 39.57 4.64
N MET A 205 54.25 39.81 5.75
CA MET A 205 52.78 39.87 5.75
C MET A 205 52.25 41.01 4.85
N SER A 206 52.91 42.16 4.84
CA SER A 206 52.52 43.31 4.01
C SER A 206 52.96 43.25 2.54
N ASN A 207 53.60 42.16 2.09
CA ASN A 207 54.29 42.07 0.78
C ASN A 207 55.21 43.29 0.54
N GLY A 208 55.99 43.65 1.56
CA GLY A 208 56.98 44.73 1.55
C GLY A 208 56.42 46.15 1.73
N ARG A 209 55.11 46.34 1.91
CA ARG A 209 54.48 47.67 2.03
C ARG A 209 54.69 48.32 3.39
N LEU A 210 54.84 47.54 4.45
CA LEU A 210 55.27 48.00 5.78
C LEU A 210 56.74 47.67 6.00
N GLY A 211 57.45 48.59 6.64
CA GLY A 211 58.76 48.36 7.25
C GLY A 211 58.80 48.87 8.68
N VAL A 212 59.74 48.37 9.46
CA VAL A 212 59.99 48.80 10.84
C VAL A 212 61.47 49.17 10.96
N LYS A 213 61.76 50.38 11.42
CA LYS A 213 63.09 50.99 11.35
C LYS A 213 63.48 51.56 12.71
N HIS A 214 64.58 51.07 13.28
CA HIS A 214 65.23 51.71 14.42
C HIS A 214 65.77 53.09 14.01
N VAL A 215 65.44 54.14 14.78
CA VAL A 215 65.96 55.50 14.53
C VAL A 215 66.69 56.13 15.71
N ALA A 216 66.39 55.70 16.94
CA ALA A 216 67.06 56.19 18.13
C ALA A 216 67.05 55.13 19.24
N THR A 217 68.13 55.08 20.03
CA THR A 217 68.18 54.39 21.31
C THR A 217 68.30 55.43 22.43
N ARG A 218 67.58 55.24 23.52
CA ARG A 218 67.73 56.00 24.77
C ARG A 218 67.89 55.05 25.95
N ALA A 219 68.52 55.53 27.01
CA ALA A 219 68.52 54.87 28.32
C ALA A 219 68.05 55.90 29.36
N ILE A 220 67.16 55.48 30.27
CA ILE A 220 66.64 56.36 31.33
C ILE A 220 66.60 55.65 32.69
N ASN A 221 66.63 56.46 33.74
CA ASN A 221 66.26 56.02 35.09
C ASN A 221 64.83 56.46 35.33
N SER A 222 63.88 55.53 35.18
CA SER A 222 62.47 55.82 35.40
C SER A 222 62.14 55.95 36.89
N THR A 223 61.06 56.68 37.16
CA THR A 223 60.35 56.77 38.44
C THR A 223 59.42 55.57 38.69
N ALA A 224 59.17 54.75 37.66
CA ALA A 224 58.40 53.51 37.76
C ALA A 224 59.03 52.44 38.68
N ASN A 225 58.25 51.45 39.10
CA ASN A 225 58.69 50.31 39.91
C ASN A 225 58.10 48.98 39.40
N SER A 226 58.78 47.86 39.66
CA SER A 226 58.41 46.54 39.10
C SER A 226 57.18 45.89 39.74
N ARG A 227 56.44 46.60 40.60
CA ARG A 227 55.17 46.15 41.19
C ARG A 227 53.96 46.92 40.67
N GLN A 228 54.16 47.98 39.88
CA GLN A 228 53.09 48.64 39.14
C GLN A 228 52.44 47.67 38.16
N ASP A 229 51.20 47.99 37.81
CA ASP A 229 50.57 47.50 36.59
C ASP A 229 51.39 47.91 35.35
N TYR A 230 51.43 47.06 34.32
CA TYR A 230 52.10 47.31 33.05
C TYR A 230 51.63 48.60 32.36
N ALA A 231 50.36 48.98 32.49
CA ALA A 231 49.83 50.23 31.96
C ALA A 231 50.33 51.45 32.74
N ASP A 232 50.28 51.40 34.08
CA ASP A 232 50.86 52.45 34.93
C ASP A 232 52.37 52.60 34.72
N MET A 233 53.07 51.48 34.50
CA MET A 233 54.51 51.47 34.21
C MET A 233 54.81 52.15 32.87
N MET A 234 54.08 51.82 31.80
CA MET A 234 54.22 52.48 30.50
C MET A 234 53.85 53.98 30.59
N ASN A 235 52.77 54.34 31.27
CA ASN A 235 52.35 55.73 31.46
C ASN A 235 53.41 56.53 32.25
N THR A 236 53.98 55.96 33.31
CA THR A 236 55.08 56.55 34.07
C THR A 236 56.32 56.75 33.19
N ILE A 237 56.68 55.75 32.38
CA ILE A 237 57.84 55.81 31.48
C ILE A 237 57.63 56.84 30.34
N LYS A 238 56.43 56.91 29.74
CA LYS A 238 56.08 57.96 28.75
C LYS A 238 56.23 59.35 29.35
N LYS A 239 55.78 59.54 30.59
CA LYS A 239 55.90 60.80 31.35
C LYS A 239 57.37 61.16 31.61
N ASP A 240 58.18 60.23 32.13
CA ASP A 240 59.62 60.42 32.36
C ASP A 240 60.38 60.76 31.05
N LEU A 241 59.95 60.19 29.92
CA LEU A 241 60.50 60.47 28.59
C LEU A 241 60.03 61.79 27.97
N SER A 242 58.98 62.40 28.51
CA SER A 242 58.16 63.42 27.81
C SER A 242 57.75 62.97 26.40
N TRP A 243 57.39 61.68 26.26
CA TRP A 243 56.98 61.10 24.98
C TRP A 243 55.60 61.61 24.55
N ARG A 244 55.42 61.78 23.24
CA ARG A 244 54.13 62.05 22.60
C ARG A 244 54.03 61.15 21.37
N ASP A 245 52.92 60.42 21.26
CA ASP A 245 52.67 59.55 20.12
C ASP A 245 52.40 60.37 18.85
N SER A 246 52.83 59.86 17.69
CA SER A 246 52.73 60.58 16.41
C SER A 246 52.75 59.61 15.22
N PRO A 247 52.08 59.94 14.09
CA PRO A 247 51.99 59.07 12.91
C PRO A 247 53.32 58.48 12.43
N ASN A 248 53.29 57.20 12.06
CA ASN A 248 54.44 56.37 11.68
C ASN A 248 55.58 56.28 12.71
N LYS A 249 55.32 56.48 14.01
CA LYS A 249 56.32 56.26 15.07
C LYS A 249 55.82 55.32 16.15
N ALA A 250 56.75 54.58 16.74
CA ALA A 250 56.49 53.71 17.89
C ALA A 250 57.55 53.87 18.97
N LEU A 251 57.12 53.74 20.22
CA LEU A 251 58.01 53.61 21.37
C LEU A 251 58.17 52.13 21.73
N LEU A 252 59.39 51.62 21.83
CA LEU A 252 59.67 50.27 22.32
C LEU A 252 60.50 50.36 23.60
N VAL A 253 59.88 50.05 24.73
CA VAL A 253 60.49 50.13 26.06
C VAL A 253 60.84 48.72 26.52
N PHE A 254 62.08 48.53 27.00
CA PHE A 254 62.47 47.35 27.78
C PHE A 254 62.81 47.74 29.21
N VAL A 255 62.31 46.97 30.18
CA VAL A 255 62.62 47.08 31.61
C VAL A 255 63.35 45.82 32.12
N PRO A 256 64.19 45.91 33.17
CA PRO A 256 64.97 44.78 33.69
C PRO A 256 64.18 43.79 34.56
N ALA A 257 62.84 43.88 34.60
CA ALA A 257 61.98 42.88 35.25
C ALA A 257 61.97 41.57 34.44
N ALA A 258 61.72 40.43 35.09
CA ALA A 258 61.66 39.13 34.40
C ALA A 258 60.35 38.95 33.61
N ASP A 259 59.29 39.56 34.11
CA ASP A 259 57.92 39.59 33.61
C ASP A 259 57.27 40.95 33.92
N LEU A 260 56.11 41.21 33.33
CA LEU A 260 55.24 42.35 33.66
C LEU A 260 54.05 41.87 34.51
N ARG A 261 53.29 42.82 35.07
CA ARG A 261 52.18 42.57 36.00
C ARG A 261 50.88 43.23 35.55
N SER A 262 49.76 42.55 35.78
CA SER A 262 48.39 43.07 35.65
C SER A 262 47.49 42.44 36.72
N GLY A 263 46.52 43.18 37.27
CA GLY A 263 45.60 42.68 38.31
C GLY A 263 46.31 42.15 39.58
N GLY A 264 47.58 42.52 39.80
CA GLY A 264 48.45 41.96 40.84
C GLY A 264 49.13 40.62 40.50
N TYR A 265 48.74 39.96 39.40
CA TYR A 265 49.39 38.76 38.85
C TYR A 265 50.67 39.10 38.06
N GLY A 266 51.52 38.10 37.86
CA GLY A 266 52.69 38.16 36.96
C GLY A 266 52.58 37.14 35.82
N GLY A 267 53.64 37.01 35.03
CA GLY A 267 53.73 36.11 33.87
C GLY A 267 53.51 36.77 32.50
N ILE A 268 53.20 38.06 32.46
CA ILE A 268 53.00 38.82 31.21
C ILE A 268 54.35 39.08 30.55
N LEU A 269 54.44 38.83 29.24
CA LEU A 269 55.68 38.90 28.48
C LEU A 269 55.81 40.13 27.59
N GLY A 270 54.76 40.94 27.47
CA GLY A 270 54.74 42.21 26.75
C GLY A 270 53.41 42.94 26.98
N GLY A 271 53.35 44.20 26.57
CA GLY A 271 52.09 44.93 26.48
C GLY A 271 52.12 45.98 25.37
N GLY A 272 51.02 46.08 24.63
CA GLY A 272 50.93 46.86 23.40
C GLY A 272 49.83 47.92 23.43
N TRP A 273 50.10 49.06 22.80
CA TRP A 273 49.16 50.18 22.66
C TRP A 273 49.11 50.64 21.20
N THR A 274 47.90 50.86 20.67
CA THR A 274 47.72 51.66 19.46
C THR A 274 47.58 53.14 19.80
N ALA A 275 48.09 54.00 18.92
CA ALA A 275 47.83 55.43 18.85
C ALA A 275 47.45 55.85 17.41
N GLY A 276 46.99 54.89 16.60
CA GLY A 276 46.73 55.03 15.16
C GLY A 276 47.16 53.79 14.36
N PRO A 277 46.82 53.70 13.07
CA PRO A 277 46.98 52.48 12.26
C PRO A 277 48.44 52.07 11.95
N THR A 278 49.41 52.92 12.30
CA THR A 278 50.86 52.69 12.13
C THR A 278 51.67 53.27 13.31
N SER A 279 51.07 53.41 14.50
CA SER A 279 51.67 54.17 15.61
C SER A 279 51.18 53.70 16.96
N GLY A 280 52.02 53.82 17.99
CA GLY A 280 51.72 53.25 19.29
C GLY A 280 52.93 53.06 20.18
N SER A 281 52.82 52.15 21.14
CA SER A 281 53.88 51.85 22.11
C SER A 281 53.88 50.38 22.51
N VAL A 282 55.04 49.91 22.96
CA VAL A 282 55.27 48.53 23.40
C VAL A 282 56.11 48.55 24.67
N LEU A 283 55.66 47.84 25.71
CA LEU A 283 56.42 47.57 26.94
C LEU A 283 56.87 46.11 26.95
N MET A 284 58.14 45.87 27.24
CA MET A 284 58.72 44.53 27.33
C MET A 284 59.49 44.35 28.66
N PRO A 285 59.40 43.17 29.29
CA PRO A 285 60.36 42.75 30.31
C PRO A 285 61.70 42.34 29.65
N GLN A 286 62.66 41.88 30.46
CA GLN A 286 63.98 41.43 30.04
C GLN A 286 63.88 40.40 28.88
N PRO A 287 64.64 40.56 27.77
CA PRO A 287 64.57 39.64 26.64
C PRO A 287 64.77 38.17 26.99
N SER A 288 63.82 37.35 26.56
CA SER A 288 63.73 35.91 26.75
C SER A 288 63.58 35.19 25.39
N GLY A 289 63.44 33.87 25.41
CA GLY A 289 63.19 33.09 24.17
C GLY A 289 61.88 33.43 23.45
N PHE A 290 60.92 34.07 24.12
CA PHE A 290 59.64 34.48 23.53
C PHE A 290 59.67 35.87 22.89
N THR A 291 60.67 36.71 23.22
CA THR A 291 60.65 38.16 22.90
C THR A 291 60.56 38.45 21.41
N ASN A 292 61.06 37.59 20.51
CA ASN A 292 60.90 37.77 19.07
C ASN A 292 59.43 37.62 18.62
N ASN A 293 58.71 36.61 19.13
CA ASN A 293 57.28 36.42 18.89
C ASN A 293 56.49 37.56 19.52
N VAL A 294 56.71 37.82 20.81
CA VAL A 294 55.92 38.80 21.56
C VAL A 294 56.09 40.20 20.97
N VAL A 295 57.32 40.73 20.77
CA VAL A 295 57.49 42.05 20.12
C VAL A 295 56.82 42.11 18.74
N THR A 296 56.82 41.01 17.97
CA THR A 296 56.11 40.98 16.69
C THR A 296 54.58 41.05 16.87
N HIS A 297 54.02 40.38 17.87
CA HIS A 297 52.61 40.45 18.29
C HIS A 297 52.25 41.87 18.78
N GLU A 298 53.06 42.48 19.65
CA GLU A 298 52.85 43.84 20.14
C GLU A 298 52.86 44.87 18.99
N PHE A 299 53.67 44.63 17.94
CA PHE A 299 53.60 45.43 16.71
C PHE A 299 52.32 45.19 15.89
N GLY A 300 51.61 44.08 16.09
CA GLY A 300 50.22 43.90 15.65
C GLY A 300 49.25 44.85 16.35
N HIS A 301 49.40 45.06 17.66
CA HIS A 301 48.64 46.09 18.40
C HIS A 301 48.99 47.51 17.95
N VAL A 302 50.26 47.82 17.68
CA VAL A 302 50.68 49.09 17.04
C VAL A 302 50.05 49.29 15.65
N LEU A 303 49.67 48.20 14.97
CA LEU A 303 48.93 48.20 13.71
C LEU A 303 47.40 48.13 13.90
N GLY A 304 46.88 48.11 15.13
CA GLY A 304 45.44 48.03 15.41
C GLY A 304 44.81 46.68 15.03
N LEU A 305 45.54 45.58 15.23
CA LEU A 305 44.98 44.23 15.35
C LEU A 305 44.86 43.90 16.84
N LEU A 306 43.80 43.23 17.27
CA LEU A 306 43.73 42.58 18.59
C LEU A 306 43.89 41.05 18.44
N HIS A 307 43.18 40.27 19.25
CA HIS A 307 43.57 38.91 19.59
C HIS A 307 42.99 37.84 18.65
N ALA A 308 43.76 36.78 18.44
CA ALA A 308 43.31 35.59 17.74
C ALA A 308 42.69 34.61 18.75
N ASN A 309 41.39 34.72 18.91
CA ASN A 309 40.60 34.00 19.90
C ASN A 309 40.13 32.65 19.34
N SER A 310 39.71 31.73 20.20
CA SER A 310 39.06 30.48 19.77
C SER A 310 37.64 30.36 20.29
N LEU A 311 36.74 29.82 19.48
CA LEU A 311 35.35 29.59 19.89
C LEU A 311 35.29 28.41 20.87
N LYS A 312 34.89 28.68 22.11
CA LYS A 312 34.44 27.67 23.06
C LYS A 312 32.91 27.56 23.01
N CYS A 313 32.38 26.34 23.02
CA CYS A 313 30.97 26.02 23.22
C CYS A 313 30.83 24.77 24.08
N ASN A 314 30.32 24.91 25.30
CA ASN A 314 30.12 23.80 26.26
C ASN A 314 29.17 22.72 25.71
N ASN A 315 28.13 23.13 24.97
CA ASN A 315 27.22 22.22 24.27
C ASN A 315 27.91 21.41 23.14
N GLY A 316 29.02 21.90 22.58
CA GLY A 316 29.73 21.33 21.42
C GLY A 316 29.19 21.72 20.04
N ARG A 317 28.44 22.83 19.91
CA ARG A 317 28.13 23.43 18.60
C ARG A 317 29.42 23.84 17.89
N SER A 318 29.55 23.51 16.61
CA SER A 318 30.69 23.96 15.80
C SER A 318 30.66 25.46 15.47
N ASP A 319 29.55 26.17 15.70
CA ASP A 319 29.41 27.59 15.43
C ASP A 319 28.25 28.21 16.23
N VAL A 320 28.28 29.53 16.41
CA VAL A 320 27.25 30.35 17.07
C VAL A 320 27.26 31.75 16.46
N GLY A 321 26.09 32.35 16.22
CA GLY A 321 25.99 33.71 15.67
C GLY A 321 26.15 34.79 16.73
N ALA A 322 26.57 35.99 16.36
CA ALA A 322 26.67 37.14 17.25
C ALA A 322 25.29 37.66 17.72
N GLY A 323 25.23 38.05 18.99
CA GLY A 323 24.08 38.72 19.62
C GLY A 323 24.31 40.23 19.81
N ASN A 324 23.41 40.88 20.54
CA ASN A 324 23.50 42.33 20.78
C ASN A 324 24.64 42.73 21.74
N ASN A 325 25.04 41.83 22.65
CA ASN A 325 26.17 41.94 23.59
C ASN A 325 26.59 40.49 23.95
N GLY A 326 27.46 39.86 23.16
CA GLY A 326 27.84 38.45 23.32
C GLY A 326 27.40 37.53 22.17
N TRP A 327 27.30 36.23 22.44
CA TRP A 327 26.87 35.20 21.49
C TRP A 327 25.36 34.92 21.57
N THR A 328 24.78 34.29 20.53
CA THR A 328 23.35 33.88 20.49
C THR A 328 23.04 32.57 21.24
N ASP A 329 24.02 31.99 21.92
CA ASP A 329 23.87 30.85 22.82
C ASP A 329 24.82 31.04 24.00
N ASP A 330 24.27 31.23 25.20
CA ASP A 330 25.03 31.57 26.42
C ASP A 330 25.99 30.45 26.88
N SER A 331 25.91 29.25 26.28
CA SER A 331 26.87 28.17 26.53
C SER A 331 28.11 28.25 25.62
N CYS A 332 28.23 29.30 24.82
CA CYS A 332 29.40 29.61 23.99
C CYS A 332 30.10 30.91 24.44
N THR A 333 31.43 30.91 24.41
CA THR A 333 32.29 32.01 24.84
C THR A 333 33.49 32.15 23.89
N SER A 334 34.00 33.37 23.73
CA SER A 334 35.28 33.60 23.06
C SER A 334 36.40 33.39 24.07
N ARG A 335 37.36 32.51 23.77
CA ARG A 335 38.53 32.25 24.63
C ARG A 335 39.73 33.02 24.09
N GLU A 336 40.25 33.96 24.88
CA GLU A 336 41.26 34.92 24.40
C GLU A 336 42.59 34.23 24.07
N TYR A 337 43.28 34.74 23.04
CA TYR A 337 44.57 34.22 22.54
C TYR A 337 44.58 32.74 22.08
N GLY A 338 43.44 32.04 22.10
CA GLY A 338 43.35 30.58 21.95
C GLY A 338 43.71 30.02 20.57
N ASP A 339 43.84 30.86 19.55
CA ASP A 339 44.34 30.46 18.23
C ASP A 339 45.87 30.42 18.20
N THR A 340 46.44 29.33 18.70
CA THR A 340 47.90 29.11 18.70
C THR A 340 48.50 28.96 17.29
N SER A 341 47.69 28.92 16.24
CA SER A 341 48.17 28.95 14.85
C SER A 341 48.32 30.36 14.28
N ASP A 342 48.07 31.39 15.08
CA ASP A 342 48.22 32.81 14.73
C ASP A 342 49.37 33.48 15.51
N LEU A 343 49.89 34.59 14.96
CA LEU A 343 50.81 35.46 15.71
C LEU A 343 50.06 36.15 16.85
N MET A 344 48.85 36.64 16.58
CA MET A 344 48.02 37.36 17.54
C MET A 344 47.34 36.43 18.56
N GLY A 345 47.69 35.15 18.55
CA GLY A 345 47.38 34.21 19.62
C GLY A 345 48.44 34.25 20.73
N TYR A 346 48.44 33.20 21.56
CA TYR A 346 49.27 33.09 22.75
C TYR A 346 50.80 33.17 22.51
N ALA A 347 51.56 33.62 23.52
CA ALA A 347 53.02 33.72 23.45
C ALA A 347 53.69 32.36 23.17
N GLN A 348 54.53 32.31 22.13
CA GLN A 348 55.15 31.06 21.67
C GLN A 348 56.54 31.31 21.04
N TYR A 349 57.33 30.25 20.85
CA TYR A 349 58.66 30.38 20.21
C TYR A 349 58.60 30.60 18.69
N ALA A 350 57.43 30.38 18.08
CA ALA A 350 57.18 30.59 16.65
C ALA A 350 56.53 31.96 16.39
N SER A 351 56.59 32.44 15.15
CA SER A 351 55.80 33.59 14.71
C SER A 351 55.02 33.16 13.46
N PRO A 352 53.90 32.44 13.60
CA PRO A 352 53.14 31.92 12.45
C PRO A 352 52.40 33.04 11.71
N ALA A 353 51.89 32.77 10.51
CA ALA A 353 51.20 33.79 9.71
C ALA A 353 49.85 34.21 10.37
N ILE A 354 49.62 35.52 10.46
CA ILE A 354 48.30 36.07 10.81
C ILE A 354 47.23 35.54 9.86
N ASN A 355 46.06 35.21 10.39
CA ASN A 355 44.93 34.66 9.63
C ASN A 355 44.39 35.63 8.57
N SER A 356 43.61 35.08 7.65
CA SER A 356 43.05 35.77 6.49
C SER A 356 41.99 36.82 6.83
N TYR A 357 41.33 36.79 7.99
CA TYR A 357 40.53 37.91 8.46
C TYR A 357 41.41 39.11 8.83
N PHE A 358 42.47 38.91 9.63
CA PHE A 358 43.45 39.98 9.92
C PHE A 358 44.20 40.44 8.67
N TRP A 359 44.40 39.58 7.67
CA TRP A 359 44.97 39.97 6.38
C TRP A 359 44.07 40.93 5.61
N ASP A 360 42.77 40.66 5.59
CA ASP A 360 41.72 41.40 4.89
C ASP A 360 41.41 42.73 5.60
N ALA A 361 41.09 42.69 6.90
CA ALA A 361 40.86 43.88 7.74
C ALA A 361 42.15 44.69 7.97
N GLY A 362 43.31 44.03 7.89
CA GLY A 362 44.63 44.65 7.88
C GLY A 362 44.90 45.48 6.63
N GLY A 363 44.34 45.07 5.48
CA GLY A 363 44.76 45.54 4.17
C GLY A 363 46.20 45.15 3.86
N PHE A 364 46.61 43.93 4.24
CA PHE A 364 47.97 43.38 4.06
C PHE A 364 48.12 42.68 2.68
N GLY A 365 49.29 42.09 2.39
CA GLY A 365 49.57 41.41 1.11
C GLY A 365 49.51 42.27 -0.15
N ARG A 366 48.95 41.72 -1.22
CA ARG A 366 48.75 42.36 -2.54
C ARG A 366 47.29 42.72 -2.83
N GLY A 367 46.33 42.10 -2.15
CA GLY A 367 44.90 42.18 -2.46
C GLY A 367 44.41 41.13 -3.47
N ASP A 368 45.24 40.13 -3.80
CA ASP A 368 44.90 39.01 -4.69
C ASP A 368 44.82 37.66 -3.95
N GLU A 369 45.11 37.65 -2.65
CA GLU A 369 45.26 36.46 -1.82
C GLU A 369 43.96 35.73 -1.50
N ILE A 370 42.85 36.46 -1.38
CA ILE A 370 41.57 35.97 -0.85
C ILE A 370 40.48 36.12 -1.93
N VAL A 371 39.81 35.03 -2.28
CA VAL A 371 38.66 35.05 -3.20
C VAL A 371 37.38 35.33 -2.43
N SER A 372 36.74 36.46 -2.67
CA SER A 372 35.37 36.71 -2.19
C SER A 372 34.35 35.97 -3.05
N THR A 373 33.36 35.35 -2.41
CA THR A 373 32.33 34.52 -3.08
C THR A 373 30.91 35.02 -2.85
N GLY A 374 30.71 36.05 -2.03
CA GLY A 374 29.39 36.55 -1.65
C GLY A 374 28.64 35.57 -0.75
N THR A 375 27.32 35.49 -0.89
CA THR A 375 26.48 34.53 -0.17
C THR A 375 26.32 33.23 -0.95
N PRO A 376 26.76 32.07 -0.41
CA PRO A 376 26.67 30.80 -1.13
C PRO A 376 25.22 30.37 -1.37
N GLY A 377 24.97 29.80 -2.55
CA GLY A 377 23.68 29.21 -2.94
C GLY A 377 23.84 27.73 -3.26
N SER A 378 23.87 27.38 -4.54
CA SER A 378 24.27 26.04 -4.99
C SER A 378 25.69 25.67 -4.55
N ALA A 379 26.00 24.37 -4.53
CA ALA A 379 27.32 23.88 -4.18
C ALA A 379 28.39 24.31 -5.20
N VAL A 380 29.45 24.99 -4.75
CA VAL A 380 30.59 25.41 -5.58
C VAL A 380 31.90 24.99 -4.94
N SER A 381 32.82 24.45 -5.74
CA SER A 381 34.12 23.96 -5.29
C SER A 381 35.25 24.95 -5.54
N TYR A 382 36.16 25.07 -4.58
CA TYR A 382 37.33 25.94 -4.63
C TYR A 382 38.60 25.19 -4.23
N THR A 383 39.76 25.72 -4.61
CA THR A 383 41.08 25.18 -4.25
C THR A 383 41.85 26.20 -3.42
N LEU A 384 42.14 25.85 -2.17
CA LEU A 384 43.00 26.60 -1.27
C LEU A 384 44.48 26.26 -1.52
N ARG A 385 45.38 27.15 -1.09
CA ARG A 385 46.84 26.98 -1.15
C ARG A 385 47.48 27.41 0.19
N PRO A 386 48.71 26.95 0.53
CA PRO A 386 49.36 27.25 1.80
C PRO A 386 49.34 28.74 2.15
N TRP A 387 48.79 29.07 3.31
CA TRP A 387 48.46 30.43 3.70
C TRP A 387 49.69 31.31 3.95
N ALA A 388 50.75 30.75 4.56
CA ALA A 388 52.06 31.40 4.67
C ALA A 388 52.88 31.41 3.35
N GLY A 389 52.32 30.90 2.25
CA GLY A 389 52.92 30.97 0.91
C GLY A 389 52.56 32.25 0.15
N SER A 390 53.24 32.52 -0.95
CA SER A 390 53.09 33.77 -1.73
C SER A 390 52.02 33.73 -2.84
N SER A 391 51.32 32.60 -3.04
CA SER A 391 50.31 32.45 -4.10
C SER A 391 49.16 33.45 -3.97
N ALA A 392 48.64 33.88 -5.13
CA ALA A 392 47.31 34.49 -5.25
C ALA A 392 46.21 33.44 -5.04
N ARG A 393 45.00 33.88 -4.68
CA ARG A 393 43.79 33.05 -4.48
C ARG A 393 44.04 31.82 -3.61
N ARG A 394 44.72 32.02 -2.48
CA ARG A 394 45.11 30.96 -1.55
C ARG A 394 44.12 30.73 -0.41
N ALA A 395 43.30 31.73 -0.09
CA ALA A 395 42.15 31.63 0.80
C ALA A 395 40.84 32.00 0.09
N VAL A 396 39.71 31.64 0.69
CA VAL A 396 38.35 31.98 0.22
C VAL A 396 37.57 32.64 1.35
N LYS A 397 36.80 33.70 1.06
CA LYS A 397 35.84 34.29 2.00
C LYS A 397 34.41 34.24 1.46
N PHE A 398 33.45 33.98 2.34
CA PHE A 398 32.01 33.96 2.04
C PHE A 398 31.22 34.61 3.17
N THR A 399 30.04 35.13 2.87
CA THR A 399 29.14 35.74 3.85
C THR A 399 27.89 34.91 3.96
N ASP A 400 27.55 34.38 5.13
CA ASP A 400 26.36 33.54 5.30
C ASP A 400 25.07 34.39 5.35
N THR A 401 23.91 33.76 5.55
CA THR A 401 22.62 34.48 5.55
C THR A 401 22.34 35.32 6.82
N SER A 402 23.23 35.32 7.82
CA SER A 402 23.18 36.26 8.96
C SER A 402 23.90 37.58 8.64
N GLY A 403 24.80 37.58 7.64
CA GLY A 403 25.74 38.67 7.38
C GLY A 403 27.13 38.45 7.97
N GLU A 404 27.36 37.38 8.74
CA GLU A 404 28.70 37.01 9.20
C GLU A 404 29.59 36.53 8.04
N THR A 405 30.84 36.98 8.02
CA THR A 405 31.83 36.61 7.01
C THR A 405 32.87 35.62 7.55
N TYR A 406 33.00 34.51 6.85
CA TYR A 406 33.86 33.37 7.17
C TYR A 406 34.98 33.28 6.15
N TYR A 407 36.19 33.00 6.63
CA TYR A 407 37.40 32.86 5.83
C TYR A 407 37.95 31.44 5.97
N LEU A 408 38.41 30.88 4.85
CA LEU A 408 38.86 29.50 4.71
C LEU A 408 40.29 29.51 4.16
N GLU A 409 41.26 29.05 4.95
CA GLU A 409 42.68 29.09 4.62
C GLU A 409 43.36 27.74 4.90
N LEU A 410 44.32 27.35 4.05
CA LEU A 410 45.07 26.11 4.23
C LEU A 410 46.34 26.38 5.02
N ARG A 411 46.43 25.85 6.25
CA ARG A 411 47.66 25.84 7.04
C ARG A 411 48.44 24.55 6.72
N THR A 412 49.65 24.69 6.21
CA THR A 412 50.62 23.60 6.04
C THR A 412 52.00 24.06 6.53
N PRO A 413 52.91 23.16 6.93
CA PRO A 413 54.15 23.55 7.60
C PRO A 413 55.17 24.08 6.58
N VAL A 414 54.99 25.33 6.16
CA VAL A 414 55.84 26.06 5.22
C VAL A 414 55.98 27.52 5.65
N GLY A 415 57.14 28.14 5.40
CA GLY A 415 57.41 29.53 5.79
C GLY A 415 57.24 29.72 7.30
N TYR A 416 56.53 30.78 7.69
CA TYR A 416 56.23 31.09 9.10
C TYR A 416 55.40 30.01 9.82
N ASP A 417 54.65 29.19 9.08
CA ASP A 417 53.79 28.14 9.64
C ASP A 417 54.54 26.81 9.90
N ALA A 418 55.84 26.73 9.59
CA ALA A 418 56.61 25.49 9.59
C ALA A 418 56.59 24.70 10.92
N SER A 419 56.45 25.39 12.05
CA SER A 419 56.41 24.79 13.40
C SER A 419 55.02 24.68 14.01
N THR A 420 54.03 25.41 13.50
CA THR A 420 52.67 25.49 14.09
C THR A 420 51.63 24.72 13.28
N ALA A 421 51.73 24.70 11.96
CA ALA A 421 50.81 23.98 11.07
C ALA A 421 51.18 22.49 10.94
N VAL A 422 51.28 21.82 12.08
CA VAL A 422 51.63 20.41 12.25
C VAL A 422 50.54 19.69 13.04
N GLY A 423 50.46 18.35 12.92
CA GLY A 423 49.40 17.58 13.58
C GLY A 423 47.99 18.06 13.15
N GLY A 424 47.08 18.23 14.11
CA GLY A 424 45.72 18.75 13.87
C GLY A 424 45.65 20.24 13.54
N ASN A 425 46.77 20.95 13.56
CA ASN A 425 46.89 22.32 13.04
C ASN A 425 47.35 22.36 11.57
N ARG A 426 47.59 21.20 10.93
CA ARG A 426 47.73 21.08 9.47
C ARG A 426 46.37 20.78 8.85
N GLY A 427 45.80 21.70 8.09
CA GLY A 427 44.51 21.51 7.45
C GLY A 427 43.83 22.82 7.04
N VAL A 428 42.51 22.77 6.82
CA VAL A 428 41.73 23.97 6.51
C VAL A 428 41.31 24.66 7.81
N LYS A 429 41.94 25.78 8.13
CA LYS A 429 41.53 26.66 9.22
C LYS A 429 40.33 27.49 8.76
N ILE A 430 39.40 27.68 9.68
CA ILE A 430 38.20 28.50 9.47
C ILE A 430 38.23 29.61 10.51
N VAL A 431 38.15 30.87 10.07
CA VAL A 431 38.09 32.03 10.97
C VAL A 431 36.94 32.96 10.60
N LYS A 432 36.39 33.66 11.60
CA LYS A 432 35.49 34.82 11.43
C LYS A 432 35.90 35.97 12.34
N ALA A 433 35.17 37.08 12.30
CA ALA A 433 35.32 38.15 13.28
C ALA A 433 34.72 37.74 14.64
N ASP A 434 35.37 38.10 15.74
CA ASP A 434 34.84 37.89 17.10
C ASP A 434 33.84 39.01 17.47
N LEU A 435 32.67 38.99 16.81
CA LEU A 435 31.67 40.05 16.87
C LEU A 435 30.93 40.13 18.23
N ALA A 436 31.08 39.14 19.10
CA ALA A 436 30.64 39.25 20.50
C ALA A 436 31.34 40.43 21.22
N ASN A 437 32.59 40.72 20.83
CA ASN A 437 33.44 41.78 21.36
C ASN A 437 33.47 42.98 20.39
N ASN A 438 32.30 43.58 20.14
CA ASN A 438 31.97 44.54 19.05
C ASN A 438 32.69 45.91 19.09
N TRP A 439 33.82 46.02 19.78
CA TRP A 439 34.60 47.26 19.95
C TRP A 439 35.94 47.25 19.21
N ALA A 440 36.40 46.12 18.65
CA ALA A 440 37.70 46.01 18.00
C ALA A 440 37.83 44.89 16.95
N VAL A 441 38.96 44.92 16.22
CA VAL A 441 39.36 43.91 15.23
C VAL A 441 39.95 42.69 15.94
N ASN A 442 39.08 41.83 16.47
CA ASN A 442 39.40 40.50 17.02
C ASN A 442 39.01 39.39 16.02
N SER A 443 39.78 38.29 15.96
CA SER A 443 39.44 37.12 15.13
C SER A 443 39.05 35.93 15.99
N LEU A 444 38.25 35.03 15.43
CA LEU A 444 37.78 33.82 16.09
C LEU A 444 38.07 32.59 15.22
N VAL A 445 38.94 31.69 15.67
CA VAL A 445 39.14 30.38 15.03
C VAL A 445 38.03 29.42 15.41
N ILE A 446 37.45 28.79 14.38
CA ILE A 446 36.37 27.83 14.51
C ILE A 446 36.95 26.42 14.34
N ALA A 447 37.34 25.81 15.45
CA ALA A 447 37.94 24.48 15.46
C ALA A 447 36.90 23.36 15.21
N PRO A 448 37.31 22.18 14.69
CA PRO A 448 36.44 21.00 14.55
C PRO A 448 35.81 20.49 15.86
N ASN A 449 36.40 20.84 17.00
CA ASN A 449 35.81 20.67 18.32
C ASN A 449 35.95 21.99 19.10
N THR A 450 34.81 22.51 19.55
CA THR A 450 34.67 23.76 20.33
C THR A 450 34.49 23.50 21.83
N ARG A 451 34.41 22.24 22.28
CA ARG A 451 34.38 21.94 23.72
C ARG A 451 35.72 22.27 24.36
N ASP A 452 35.69 22.59 25.65
CA ASP A 452 36.87 23.03 26.39
C ASP A 452 38.00 21.99 26.40
N PHE A 453 39.24 22.49 26.53
CA PHE A 453 40.47 21.71 26.45
C PHE A 453 41.50 22.22 27.47
N ALA A 454 42.25 21.30 28.05
CA ALA A 454 43.19 21.58 29.13
C ALA A 454 44.44 22.35 28.65
N GLY A 455 44.84 23.36 29.41
CA GLY A 455 45.93 24.27 29.05
C GLY A 455 45.56 25.27 27.95
N TYR A 456 46.46 26.20 27.62
CA TYR A 456 46.19 27.28 26.65
C TYR A 456 46.11 26.82 25.18
N THR A 457 46.65 25.65 24.83
CA THR A 457 46.97 25.34 23.42
C THR A 457 46.03 24.32 22.78
N ASN A 458 45.32 24.71 21.72
CA ASN A 458 44.53 23.75 20.92
C ASN A 458 45.40 23.08 19.84
N ALA A 459 45.61 21.76 19.98
CA ALA A 459 46.36 20.95 19.01
C ALA A 459 45.58 20.65 17.71
N ASN A 460 44.28 20.97 17.64
CA ASN A 460 43.35 20.60 16.57
C ASN A 460 42.50 21.79 16.09
N SER A 461 43.15 22.85 15.61
CA SER A 461 42.50 24.09 15.16
C SER A 461 42.06 24.06 13.68
N THR A 462 42.29 22.95 12.94
CA THR A 462 42.02 22.88 11.49
C THR A 462 41.21 21.67 11.06
N TRP A 463 40.29 21.90 10.13
CA TRP A 463 39.39 20.90 9.55
C TRP A 463 40.10 20.03 8.52
N GLN A 464 39.80 18.73 8.60
CA GLN A 464 40.49 17.65 7.92
C GLN A 464 39.71 17.11 6.73
N ALA A 465 40.43 16.47 5.79
CA ALA A 465 39.82 15.82 4.64
C ALA A 465 38.75 14.81 5.08
N GLY A 466 37.54 14.93 4.53
CA GLY A 466 36.37 14.13 4.93
C GLY A 466 35.36 14.88 5.80
N GLN A 467 35.76 15.93 6.53
CA GLN A 467 34.88 16.68 7.41
C GLN A 467 33.99 17.71 6.67
N THR A 468 32.96 18.18 7.38
CA THR A 468 32.07 19.29 6.97
C THR A 468 31.86 20.24 8.14
N PHE A 469 32.25 21.51 7.97
CA PHE A 469 31.82 22.59 8.85
C PHE A 469 30.42 23.07 8.45
N ASN A 470 29.61 23.49 9.42
CA ASN A 470 28.33 24.17 9.17
C ASN A 470 28.29 25.45 10.01
N THR A 471 28.02 26.57 9.36
CA THR A 471 27.66 27.84 10.01
C THR A 471 26.35 27.72 10.80
N HIS A 472 26.10 28.62 11.73
CA HIS A 472 24.87 28.65 12.52
C HIS A 472 23.60 28.87 11.67
N THR A 473 23.71 29.44 10.46
CA THR A 473 22.60 29.52 9.48
C THR A 473 22.49 28.32 8.53
N GLY A 474 23.39 27.33 8.65
CA GLY A 474 23.36 26.09 7.88
C GLY A 474 24.03 26.16 6.49
N THR A 475 24.78 27.23 6.19
CA THR A 475 25.76 27.21 5.08
C THR A 475 26.90 26.26 5.44
N ALA A 476 27.18 25.30 4.55
CA ALA A 476 28.06 24.16 4.79
C ALA A 476 29.35 24.24 3.97
N VAL A 477 30.48 23.88 4.60
CA VAL A 477 31.83 23.84 4.00
C VAL A 477 32.40 22.43 4.13
N ARG A 478 32.39 21.68 3.03
CA ARG A 478 32.90 20.31 2.93
C ARG A 478 34.39 20.33 2.54
N ILE A 479 35.26 19.70 3.33
CA ILE A 479 36.71 19.62 3.07
C ILE A 479 37.03 18.36 2.25
N ASN A 480 36.97 18.47 0.92
CA ASN A 480 37.03 17.33 0.01
C ASN A 480 38.35 16.57 0.10
N SER A 481 39.48 17.29 0.04
CA SER A 481 40.83 16.73 0.03
C SER A 481 41.87 17.74 0.53
N ILE A 482 43.00 17.26 1.03
CA ILE A 482 44.14 18.05 1.52
C ILE A 482 45.44 17.37 1.04
N SER A 483 46.39 18.12 0.50
CA SER A 483 47.74 17.67 0.14
C SER A 483 48.82 18.38 1.00
N SER A 484 50.06 18.50 0.52
CA SER A 484 51.11 19.35 1.12
C SER A 484 50.99 20.83 0.68
N ASP A 485 50.33 21.06 -0.45
CA ASP A 485 50.41 22.28 -1.28
C ASP A 485 49.04 22.78 -1.77
N SER A 486 47.95 22.07 -1.46
CA SER A 486 46.59 22.44 -1.83
C SER A 486 45.54 21.78 -0.92
N ALA A 487 44.32 22.30 -0.96
CA ALA A 487 43.14 21.62 -0.43
C ALA A 487 41.92 21.95 -1.29
N SER A 488 41.08 20.96 -1.59
CA SER A 488 39.79 21.19 -2.24
C SER A 488 38.70 21.30 -1.20
N ILE A 489 37.88 22.35 -1.32
CA ILE A 489 36.69 22.57 -0.51
C ILE A 489 35.46 22.72 -1.40
N THR A 490 34.28 22.43 -0.87
CA THR A 490 32.98 22.77 -1.49
C THR A 490 32.14 23.54 -0.51
N ILE A 491 31.71 24.74 -0.88
CA ILE A 491 30.81 25.59 -0.10
C ILE A 491 29.39 25.43 -0.68
N THR A 492 28.40 25.22 0.18
CA THR A 492 26.98 25.09 -0.20
C THR A 492 26.14 25.96 0.72
N GLY A 493 25.27 26.80 0.15
CA GLY A 493 24.38 27.68 0.90
C GLY A 493 23.40 26.93 1.81
N GLY A 494 23.01 27.59 2.90
CA GLY A 494 21.92 27.12 3.75
C GLY A 494 20.62 26.92 2.97
N ILE A 495 19.71 26.10 3.52
CA ILE A 495 18.44 25.75 2.87
C ILE A 495 17.63 26.99 2.48
N ALA A 496 17.61 28.03 3.31
CA ALA A 496 16.94 29.30 3.00
C ALA A 496 17.57 30.04 1.80
N ALA A 497 18.91 30.10 1.72
CA ALA A 497 19.61 30.72 0.59
C ALA A 497 19.32 29.99 -0.73
N ARG A 498 19.36 28.65 -0.71
CA ARG A 498 19.08 27.80 -1.88
C ARG A 498 17.63 27.89 -2.36
N ALA A 499 16.69 28.17 -1.44
CA ALA A 499 15.28 28.34 -1.74
C ALA A 499 14.90 29.76 -2.18
N GLY A 500 15.74 30.78 -1.91
CA GLY A 500 15.48 32.19 -2.16
C GLY A 500 15.02 32.52 -3.57
N GLU A 501 15.91 32.35 -4.56
CA GLU A 501 15.62 32.60 -5.98
C GLU A 501 14.41 31.78 -6.49
N PRO A 502 14.31 30.45 -6.25
CA PRO A 502 13.12 29.67 -6.62
C PRO A 502 11.80 30.18 -6.02
N ILE A 503 11.79 30.58 -4.74
CA ILE A 503 10.59 31.10 -4.07
C ILE A 503 10.23 32.49 -4.63
N ALA A 504 11.21 33.36 -4.85
CA ALA A 504 11.00 34.67 -5.46
C ALA A 504 10.44 34.57 -6.88
N ALA A 505 10.98 33.66 -7.70
CA ALA A 505 10.50 33.40 -9.06
C ALA A 505 9.05 32.85 -9.07
N ALA A 506 8.74 31.89 -8.20
CA ALA A 506 7.37 31.39 -8.05
C ALA A 506 6.42 32.48 -7.54
N ARG A 507 6.86 33.35 -6.62
CA ARG A 507 6.05 34.48 -6.14
C ARG A 507 5.83 35.54 -7.23
N ALA A 508 6.79 35.74 -8.14
CA ALA A 508 6.60 36.63 -9.28
C ALA A 508 5.53 36.10 -10.26
N ALA A 509 5.46 34.77 -10.45
CA ALA A 509 4.41 34.13 -11.26
C ALA A 509 3.02 34.13 -10.58
N HIS A 510 2.96 34.14 -9.25
CA HIS A 510 1.73 34.03 -8.45
C HIS A 510 1.46 35.27 -7.57
N PRO A 511 1.04 36.42 -8.17
CA PRO A 511 0.73 37.65 -7.44
C PRO A 511 -0.46 37.55 -6.47
N GLU A 512 -1.37 36.59 -6.69
CA GLU A 512 -2.58 36.37 -5.90
C GLU A 512 -2.32 35.98 -4.44
N LEU A 513 -1.13 35.44 -4.15
CA LEU A 513 -0.69 35.01 -2.82
C LEU A 513 -0.64 36.14 -1.78
N GLY A 514 -0.52 37.40 -2.22
CA GLY A 514 -0.35 38.55 -1.33
C GLY A 514 1.10 38.73 -0.85
N LYS A 515 1.29 39.43 0.26
CA LYS A 515 2.61 39.67 0.89
C LYS A 515 3.16 38.41 1.57
N ALA A 516 4.48 38.34 1.74
CA ALA A 516 5.14 37.29 2.50
C ALA A 516 4.87 37.46 4.01
N VAL A 517 4.61 36.35 4.70
CA VAL A 517 4.35 36.30 6.14
C VAL A 517 5.60 35.74 6.83
N GLY A 518 6.64 36.57 6.87
CA GLY A 518 7.94 36.25 7.46
C GLY A 518 8.99 35.72 6.48
N VAL A 519 10.11 35.25 7.03
CA VAL A 519 11.29 34.76 6.29
C VAL A 519 11.09 33.35 5.73
N ILE A 520 11.94 32.96 4.78
CA ILE A 520 12.01 31.57 4.29
C ILE A 520 12.48 30.67 5.43
N ARG A 521 11.71 29.62 5.72
CA ARG A 521 11.97 28.62 6.76
C ARG A 521 12.41 27.31 6.11
N GLY A 522 13.63 26.87 6.40
CA GLY A 522 14.08 25.51 6.09
C GLY A 522 13.52 24.48 7.07
N GLY A 523 13.86 23.21 6.85
CA GLY A 523 13.54 22.11 7.77
C GLY A 523 12.37 21.24 7.34
N LEU A 524 11.83 21.43 6.13
CA LEU A 524 10.98 20.43 5.52
C LEU A 524 11.81 19.21 5.08
N LYS A 525 11.10 18.11 4.86
CA LYS A 525 11.62 16.88 4.24
C LYS A 525 12.37 17.16 2.93
N ASP A 526 13.28 16.25 2.58
CA ASP A 526 14.09 16.30 1.34
C ASP A 526 14.94 17.59 1.20
N GLN A 527 15.40 18.14 2.33
CA GLN A 527 16.07 19.45 2.45
C GLN A 527 15.21 20.64 1.97
N GLY A 528 13.89 20.53 2.12
CA GLY A 528 12.96 21.56 1.66
C GLY A 528 12.89 22.79 2.56
N ALA A 529 12.30 23.83 1.98
CA ALA A 529 11.99 25.10 2.61
C ALA A 529 10.56 25.53 2.25
N TYR A 530 10.00 26.48 3.00
CA TYR A 530 8.81 27.20 2.58
C TYR A 530 8.89 28.67 2.96
N GLN A 531 8.02 29.46 2.35
CA GLN A 531 7.64 30.77 2.83
C GLN A 531 6.12 30.88 2.78
N ASP A 532 5.52 31.30 3.89
CA ASP A 532 4.09 31.58 3.96
C ASP A 532 3.79 32.97 3.38
N TYR A 533 2.58 33.13 2.86
CA TYR A 533 2.04 34.33 2.23
C TYR A 533 0.60 34.54 2.70
N GLU A 534 0.07 35.76 2.58
CA GLU A 534 -1.28 36.15 3.08
C GLU A 534 -2.42 35.19 2.65
N ARG A 535 -2.28 34.44 1.54
CA ARG A 535 -3.30 33.49 1.04
C ARG A 535 -2.81 32.05 0.80
N GLY A 536 -1.58 31.71 1.16
CA GLY A 536 -1.02 30.38 0.86
C GLY A 536 0.44 30.24 1.27
N ALA A 537 1.15 29.31 0.65
CA ALA A 537 2.58 29.13 0.83
C ALA A 537 3.25 28.75 -0.49
N ILE A 538 4.55 29.05 -0.58
CA ILE A 538 5.43 28.52 -1.62
C ILE A 538 6.35 27.51 -0.93
N ILE A 539 6.30 26.27 -1.38
CA ILE A 539 7.05 25.13 -0.85
C ILE A 539 8.11 24.75 -1.87
N TRP A 540 9.36 24.69 -1.46
CA TRP A 540 10.50 24.34 -2.31
C TRP A 540 11.24 23.12 -1.77
N SER A 541 11.72 22.27 -2.67
CA SER A 541 12.84 21.37 -2.39
C SER A 541 13.70 21.20 -3.64
N PRO A 542 14.95 20.71 -3.50
CA PRO A 542 15.82 20.41 -4.65
C PRO A 542 15.20 19.42 -5.64
N GLY A 543 14.31 18.52 -5.18
CA GLY A 543 13.66 17.50 -6.01
C GLY A 543 12.33 17.91 -6.63
N THR A 544 11.61 18.87 -6.03
CA THR A 544 10.27 19.31 -6.49
C THR A 544 10.28 20.64 -7.25
N GLY A 545 11.31 21.46 -7.04
CA GLY A 545 11.25 22.90 -7.35
C GLY A 545 10.33 23.65 -6.38
N ALA A 546 10.13 24.94 -6.63
CA ALA A 546 9.16 25.75 -5.90
C ALA A 546 7.75 25.47 -6.41
N ARG A 547 6.79 25.29 -5.49
CA ARG A 547 5.39 24.97 -5.76
C ARG A 547 4.47 25.79 -4.89
N VAL A 548 3.45 26.38 -5.48
CA VAL A 548 2.40 27.11 -4.77
C VAL A 548 1.35 26.15 -4.24
N SER A 549 0.97 26.30 -2.98
CA SER A 549 -0.20 25.61 -2.39
C SER A 549 -1.00 26.60 -1.54
N MET A 550 -2.31 26.61 -1.70
CA MET A 550 -3.22 27.60 -1.13
C MET A 550 -4.60 27.01 -0.77
N GLY A 551 -5.44 27.84 -0.14
CA GLY A 551 -6.86 27.58 0.09
C GLY A 551 -7.21 26.19 0.64
N ALA A 552 -8.23 25.57 0.03
CA ALA A 552 -8.76 24.28 0.47
C ALA A 552 -7.82 23.09 0.21
N ILE A 553 -6.94 23.18 -0.80
CA ILE A 553 -5.97 22.13 -1.13
C ILE A 553 -4.86 22.11 -0.08
N ARG A 554 -4.23 23.25 0.22
CA ARG A 554 -3.26 23.38 1.34
C ARG A 554 -3.88 22.98 2.68
N SER A 555 -5.15 23.32 2.91
CA SER A 555 -5.87 22.94 4.13
C SER A 555 -6.07 21.43 4.27
N ALA A 556 -6.37 20.73 3.18
CA ALA A 556 -6.45 19.26 3.18
C ALA A 556 -5.06 18.60 3.31
N TRP A 557 -4.01 19.20 2.74
CA TRP A 557 -2.63 18.73 2.91
C TRP A 557 -2.15 18.89 4.36
N ALA A 558 -2.46 20.02 5.00
CA ALA A 558 -2.24 20.26 6.42
C ALA A 558 -2.87 19.15 7.29
N ALA A 559 -4.12 18.77 6.98
CA ALA A 559 -4.83 17.68 7.66
C ALA A 559 -4.23 16.27 7.40
N THR A 560 -3.28 16.12 6.47
CA THR A 560 -2.47 14.89 6.33
C THR A 560 -1.12 14.94 7.04
N GLY A 561 -0.76 16.06 7.68
CA GLY A 561 0.54 16.28 8.32
C GLY A 561 1.59 16.97 7.41
N PHE A 562 1.16 17.72 6.39
CA PHE A 562 2.05 18.36 5.40
C PHE A 562 3.08 17.38 4.80
N ASP A 563 4.37 17.74 4.78
CA ASP A 563 5.48 16.99 4.18
C ASP A 563 5.93 15.79 5.02
N ALA A 564 5.73 15.84 6.34
CA ALA A 564 5.82 14.69 7.23
C ALA A 564 4.66 13.69 7.01
N GLY A 565 3.57 14.15 6.39
CA GLY A 565 2.42 13.35 6.02
C GLY A 565 2.70 12.33 4.90
N TYR A 566 1.82 11.34 4.75
CA TYR A 566 1.98 10.28 3.74
C TYR A 566 1.84 10.76 2.28
N LEU A 567 1.49 12.03 2.07
CA LEU A 567 1.53 12.67 0.75
C LEU A 567 2.92 13.25 0.41
N GLY A 568 3.74 13.58 1.40
CA GLY A 568 5.01 14.28 1.18
C GLY A 568 4.81 15.66 0.56
N LEU A 569 5.82 16.14 -0.16
CA LEU A 569 5.84 17.48 -0.77
C LEU A 569 4.95 17.57 -2.03
N PRO A 570 4.43 18.77 -2.37
CA PRO A 570 3.78 19.02 -3.65
C PRO A 570 4.77 18.86 -4.81
N THR A 571 4.31 18.27 -5.91
CA THR A 571 5.09 18.02 -7.14
C THR A 571 4.57 18.79 -8.35
N SER A 572 3.37 19.37 -8.25
CA SER A 572 2.86 20.39 -9.15
C SER A 572 2.35 21.58 -8.34
N ASP A 573 2.14 22.70 -9.01
CA ASP A 573 1.29 23.79 -8.54
C ASP A 573 -0.19 23.36 -8.61
N GLU A 574 -1.12 24.20 -8.12
CA GLU A 574 -2.56 23.95 -8.25
C GLU A 574 -3.04 24.15 -9.69
N VAL A 575 -3.57 23.08 -10.28
CA VAL A 575 -4.08 23.05 -11.65
C VAL A 575 -5.60 23.19 -11.64
N TYR A 576 -6.07 24.34 -12.09
CA TYR A 576 -7.48 24.72 -12.18
C TYR A 576 -8.11 24.36 -13.53
N GLY A 577 -9.43 24.54 -13.65
CA GLY A 577 -10.16 24.35 -14.91
C GLY A 577 -10.62 22.91 -15.17
N LEU A 578 -10.70 22.08 -14.13
CA LEU A 578 -11.36 20.78 -14.21
C LEU A 578 -12.89 20.96 -14.36
N PRO A 579 -13.64 19.94 -14.85
CA PRO A 579 -15.10 19.99 -15.00
C PRO A 579 -15.82 20.49 -13.75
N ASN A 580 -16.90 21.25 -13.91
CA ASN A 580 -17.65 21.86 -12.80
C ASN A 580 -16.83 22.80 -11.90
N GLY A 581 -15.73 23.37 -12.43
CA GLY A 581 -14.91 24.36 -11.73
C GLY A 581 -13.96 23.77 -10.68
N GLY A 582 -13.56 22.51 -10.82
CA GLY A 582 -12.62 21.87 -9.90
C GLY A 582 -11.15 22.21 -10.15
N ALA A 583 -10.31 21.76 -9.23
CA ALA A 583 -8.86 21.92 -9.26
C ALA A 583 -8.17 20.68 -8.66
N TYR A 584 -6.86 20.54 -8.88
CA TYR A 584 -6.06 19.51 -8.21
C TYR A 584 -4.60 19.93 -8.02
N GLN A 585 -3.92 19.30 -7.08
CA GLN A 585 -2.47 19.39 -6.89
C GLN A 585 -1.88 18.00 -6.74
N ASN A 586 -0.77 17.72 -7.45
CA ASN A 586 0.00 16.49 -7.27
C ASN A 586 0.98 16.62 -6.10
N TYR A 587 1.23 15.50 -5.44
CA TYR A 587 2.16 15.33 -4.33
C TYR A 587 2.99 14.05 -4.56
N GLN A 588 4.11 13.90 -3.86
CA GLN A 588 4.96 12.69 -3.95
C GLN A 588 4.14 11.38 -3.73
N GLY A 589 3.23 11.39 -2.76
CA GLY A 589 2.39 10.26 -2.35
C GLY A 589 0.98 10.22 -2.95
N GLY A 590 0.60 11.11 -3.88
CA GLY A 590 -0.74 11.12 -4.46
C GLY A 590 -1.13 12.42 -5.14
N ALA A 591 -2.41 12.76 -5.06
CA ALA A 591 -2.94 14.08 -5.41
C ALA A 591 -4.03 14.47 -4.41
N ILE A 592 -4.27 15.78 -4.26
CA ILE A 592 -5.48 16.30 -3.64
C ILE A 592 -6.36 16.86 -4.75
N ILE A 593 -7.59 16.38 -4.84
CA ILE A 593 -8.58 16.81 -5.82
C ILE A 593 -9.63 17.65 -5.11
N TRP A 594 -10.00 18.80 -5.66
CA TRP A 594 -11.01 19.69 -5.12
C TRP A 594 -12.10 19.99 -6.14
N SER A 595 -13.35 20.08 -5.68
CA SER A 595 -14.44 20.70 -6.43
C SER A 595 -15.36 21.49 -5.49
N PRO A 596 -16.13 22.47 -5.99
CA PRO A 596 -17.12 23.19 -5.18
C PRO A 596 -18.17 22.27 -4.53
N ALA A 597 -18.46 21.12 -5.15
CA ALA A 597 -19.49 20.18 -4.68
C ALA A 597 -18.97 19.11 -3.69
N THR A 598 -17.66 18.84 -3.68
CA THR A 598 -17.06 17.77 -2.86
C THR A 598 -16.07 18.28 -1.81
N GLY A 599 -15.60 19.52 -1.94
CA GLY A 599 -14.42 20.00 -1.21
C GLY A 599 -13.14 19.27 -1.63
N ALA A 600 -12.06 19.49 -0.89
CA ALA A 600 -10.77 18.85 -1.12
C ALA A 600 -10.77 17.43 -0.55
N ARG A 601 -10.30 16.46 -1.34
CA ARG A 601 -10.19 15.03 -0.98
C ARG A 601 -8.87 14.44 -1.47
N VAL A 602 -8.30 13.56 -0.65
CA VAL A 602 -7.02 12.91 -0.93
C VAL A 602 -7.24 11.72 -1.85
N SER A 603 -6.63 11.76 -3.04
CA SER A 603 -6.49 10.63 -3.96
C SER A 603 -5.07 10.07 -3.81
N LYS A 604 -4.89 9.07 -2.94
CA LYS A 604 -3.58 8.51 -2.60
C LYS A 604 -3.02 7.69 -3.77
N ASN A 605 -1.69 7.68 -3.96
CA ASN A 605 -1.05 6.77 -4.91
C ASN A 605 -1.29 5.31 -4.46
N GLY A 606 -1.97 4.55 -5.32
CA GLY A 606 -2.39 3.18 -5.05
C GLY A 606 -3.51 2.73 -5.98
N PRO A 607 -3.94 1.45 -5.88
CA PRO A 607 -4.84 0.83 -6.85
C PRO A 607 -6.18 1.54 -7.07
N ILE A 608 -6.73 2.21 -6.06
CA ILE A 608 -7.98 2.98 -6.16
C ILE A 608 -7.81 4.18 -7.10
N ARG A 609 -6.73 4.97 -6.95
CA ARG A 609 -6.39 6.08 -7.84
C ARG A 609 -6.05 5.59 -9.25
N THR A 610 -5.38 4.46 -9.38
CA THR A 610 -5.07 3.83 -10.68
C THR A 610 -6.35 3.45 -11.43
N GLU A 611 -7.30 2.78 -10.77
CA GLU A 611 -8.59 2.41 -11.36
C GLU A 611 -9.43 3.65 -11.73
N TRP A 612 -9.48 4.67 -10.86
CA TRP A 612 -10.13 5.95 -11.16
C TRP A 612 -9.53 6.61 -12.41
N GLY A 613 -8.20 6.60 -12.52
CA GLY A 613 -7.46 7.05 -13.71
C GLY A 613 -7.88 6.31 -14.98
N TYR A 614 -8.00 4.97 -14.94
CA TYR A 614 -8.49 4.18 -16.07
C TYR A 614 -9.96 4.47 -16.44
N THR A 615 -10.79 4.94 -15.50
CA THR A 615 -12.15 5.41 -15.84
C THR A 615 -12.21 6.81 -16.45
N GLY A 616 -11.10 7.56 -16.46
CA GLY A 616 -11.04 8.96 -16.91
C GLY A 616 -11.10 10.00 -15.79
N SER A 617 -10.73 9.62 -14.55
CA SER A 617 -10.65 10.52 -13.38
C SER A 617 -11.93 11.33 -13.15
N GLU A 618 -11.85 12.65 -12.96
CA GLU A 618 -12.98 13.54 -12.70
C GLU A 618 -13.93 13.71 -13.90
N ARG A 619 -13.49 13.33 -15.10
CA ARG A 619 -14.29 13.29 -16.34
C ARG A 619 -15.01 11.96 -16.52
N SER A 620 -14.75 10.98 -15.65
CA SER A 620 -15.42 9.68 -15.65
C SER A 620 -16.89 9.78 -15.25
N TYR A 621 -17.62 8.70 -15.48
CA TYR A 621 -18.97 8.51 -14.97
C TYR A 621 -19.06 8.36 -13.43
N LEU A 622 -17.94 8.40 -12.69
CA LEU A 622 -17.91 8.46 -11.23
C LEU A 622 -17.88 9.90 -10.68
N GLY A 623 -17.34 10.85 -11.46
CA GLY A 623 -17.09 12.22 -11.03
C GLY A 623 -15.96 12.35 -10.00
N TYR A 624 -16.05 13.38 -9.16
CA TYR A 624 -15.07 13.69 -8.13
C TYR A 624 -15.16 12.73 -6.92
N PRO A 625 -14.04 12.49 -6.20
CA PRO A 625 -14.07 11.81 -4.90
C PRO A 625 -14.86 12.62 -3.87
N THR A 626 -15.71 11.95 -3.10
CA THR A 626 -16.51 12.53 -2.00
C THR A 626 -15.94 12.17 -0.62
N SER A 627 -15.16 11.09 -0.52
CA SER A 627 -14.37 10.70 0.67
C SER A 627 -12.86 10.75 0.38
N ASN A 628 -12.04 10.59 1.42
CA ASN A 628 -10.66 10.12 1.26
C ASN A 628 -10.64 8.59 1.06
N GLU A 629 -9.48 7.96 0.86
CA GLU A 629 -9.34 6.50 0.97
C GLU A 629 -9.64 6.06 2.42
N ILE A 630 -10.66 5.22 2.60
CA ILE A 630 -11.08 4.65 3.88
C ILE A 630 -10.65 3.18 3.90
N GLY A 631 -9.88 2.79 4.91
CA GLY A 631 -9.44 1.41 5.15
C GLY A 631 -10.23 0.72 6.27
N GLY A 632 -9.77 -0.47 6.66
CA GLY A 632 -10.37 -1.24 7.76
C GLY A 632 -11.52 -2.16 7.34
N LEU A 633 -11.78 -2.32 6.04
CA LEU A 633 -12.74 -3.32 5.57
C LEU A 633 -12.19 -4.76 5.75
N PRO A 634 -13.05 -5.79 5.86
CA PRO A 634 -12.66 -7.20 6.01
C PRO A 634 -11.52 -7.66 5.10
N ASN A 635 -10.59 -8.47 5.62
CA ASN A 635 -9.42 -8.98 4.87
C ASN A 635 -8.50 -7.86 4.34
N GLY A 636 -8.44 -6.72 5.03
CA GLY A 636 -7.55 -5.60 4.69
C GLY A 636 -8.02 -4.75 3.50
N GLY A 637 -9.31 -4.81 3.14
CA GLY A 637 -9.86 -4.02 2.07
C GLY A 637 -10.00 -2.52 2.38
N LYS A 638 -10.26 -1.75 1.33
CA LYS A 638 -10.40 -0.29 1.35
C LYS A 638 -11.43 0.18 0.33
N TYR A 639 -11.90 1.41 0.46
CA TYR A 639 -12.70 2.08 -0.57
C TYR A 639 -12.45 3.58 -0.63
N GLN A 640 -12.88 4.20 -1.73
CA GLN A 640 -13.10 5.64 -1.83
C GLN A 640 -14.46 5.86 -2.51
N ASP A 641 -15.30 6.69 -1.91
CA ASP A 641 -16.56 7.13 -2.51
C ASP A 641 -16.31 8.29 -3.47
N TYR A 642 -17.16 8.34 -4.51
CA TYR A 642 -17.21 9.35 -5.56
C TYR A 642 -18.66 9.81 -5.75
N GLN A 643 -18.89 10.90 -6.49
CA GLN A 643 -20.24 11.47 -6.69
C GLN A 643 -21.27 10.47 -7.23
N HIS A 644 -20.84 9.48 -8.02
CA HIS A 644 -21.74 8.52 -8.69
C HIS A 644 -21.39 7.04 -8.44
N GLY A 645 -20.63 6.73 -7.39
CA GLY A 645 -20.29 5.35 -7.01
C GLY A 645 -19.17 5.28 -5.98
N ALA A 646 -18.54 4.12 -5.88
CA ALA A 646 -17.30 3.93 -5.14
C ALA A 646 -16.32 3.09 -5.96
N ILE A 647 -15.04 3.18 -5.63
CA ILE A 647 -14.04 2.17 -6.01
C ILE A 647 -13.63 1.44 -4.74
N ILE A 648 -13.81 0.12 -4.75
CA ILE A 648 -13.47 -0.77 -3.62
C ILE A 648 -12.29 -1.63 -4.03
N TRP A 649 -11.32 -1.76 -3.14
CA TRP A 649 -10.14 -2.58 -3.32
C TRP A 649 -10.03 -3.64 -2.21
N SER A 650 -9.56 -4.83 -2.57
CA SER A 650 -9.00 -5.78 -1.61
C SER A 650 -7.73 -6.41 -2.19
N PRO A 651 -6.83 -6.95 -1.35
CA PRO A 651 -5.64 -7.67 -1.82
C PRO A 651 -5.96 -8.82 -2.78
N ALA A 652 -7.13 -9.46 -2.62
CA ALA A 652 -7.55 -10.63 -3.41
C ALA A 652 -8.31 -10.30 -4.70
N THR A 653 -8.82 -9.06 -4.87
CA THR A 653 -9.65 -8.68 -6.02
C THR A 653 -9.06 -7.57 -6.88
N GLY A 654 -8.09 -6.81 -6.35
CA GLY A 654 -7.74 -5.51 -6.93
C GLY A 654 -8.85 -4.48 -6.74
N ALA A 655 -8.69 -3.31 -7.37
CA ALA A 655 -9.65 -2.21 -7.30
C ALA A 655 -10.73 -2.40 -8.35
N ARG A 656 -12.00 -2.23 -7.96
CA ARG A 656 -13.17 -2.39 -8.84
C ARG A 656 -14.20 -1.32 -8.57
N VAL A 657 -14.86 -0.90 -9.64
CA VAL A 657 -15.90 0.13 -9.62
C VAL A 657 -17.24 -0.47 -9.21
N SER A 658 -17.87 0.11 -8.18
CA SER A 658 -19.24 -0.15 -7.76
C SER A 658 -20.06 1.12 -8.00
N ARG A 659 -20.78 1.18 -9.13
CA ARG A 659 -21.56 2.36 -9.53
C ARG A 659 -22.83 2.50 -8.71
N ASN A 660 -23.29 3.72 -8.47
CA ASN A 660 -24.62 3.95 -7.89
C ASN A 660 -25.70 3.42 -8.83
N GLY A 661 -26.59 2.56 -8.32
CA GLY A 661 -27.61 1.87 -9.09
C GLY A 661 -27.99 0.50 -8.49
N PRO A 662 -28.85 -0.27 -9.18
CA PRO A 662 -29.47 -1.48 -8.61
C PRO A 662 -28.50 -2.56 -8.11
N ILE A 663 -27.33 -2.72 -8.76
CA ILE A 663 -26.32 -3.70 -8.33
C ILE A 663 -25.68 -3.31 -6.99
N ARG A 664 -25.25 -2.05 -6.84
CA ARG A 664 -24.67 -1.55 -5.58
C ARG A 664 -25.71 -1.54 -4.46
N GLU A 665 -26.99 -1.30 -4.79
CA GLU A 665 -28.08 -1.40 -3.82
C GLU A 665 -28.32 -2.85 -3.37
N ALA A 666 -28.38 -3.84 -4.27
CA ALA A 666 -28.48 -5.24 -3.87
C ALA A 666 -27.27 -5.72 -3.04
N TRP A 667 -26.07 -5.24 -3.37
CA TRP A 667 -24.87 -5.47 -2.55
C TRP A 667 -25.00 -4.81 -1.16
N ARG A 668 -25.51 -3.57 -1.08
CA ARG A 668 -25.78 -2.87 0.18
C ARG A 668 -26.77 -3.65 1.07
N ARG A 669 -27.89 -4.11 0.50
CA ARG A 669 -28.91 -4.89 1.23
C ARG A 669 -28.37 -6.21 1.81
N SER A 670 -27.29 -6.75 1.25
CA SER A 670 -26.63 -7.97 1.74
C SER A 670 -25.43 -7.72 2.67
N GLY A 671 -25.08 -6.47 2.95
CA GLY A 671 -23.98 -6.08 3.85
C GLY A 671 -22.65 -5.75 3.14
N PHE A 672 -22.68 -5.37 1.87
CA PHE A 672 -21.49 -5.07 1.05
C PHE A 672 -20.42 -6.18 1.16
N GLU A 673 -19.15 -5.86 1.40
CA GLU A 673 -18.06 -6.83 1.52
C GLU A 673 -18.17 -7.78 2.73
N ASN A 674 -18.99 -7.45 3.73
CA ASN A 674 -19.34 -8.34 4.84
C ASN A 674 -20.37 -9.42 4.42
N SER A 675 -20.97 -9.28 3.24
CA SER A 675 -21.92 -10.26 2.69
C SER A 675 -21.27 -11.62 2.38
N PRO A 676 -22.06 -12.70 2.30
CA PRO A 676 -21.57 -14.01 1.85
C PRO A 676 -20.89 -13.99 0.47
N ILE A 677 -21.18 -13.03 -0.42
CA ILE A 677 -20.55 -12.94 -1.75
C ILE A 677 -19.21 -12.19 -1.76
N GLY A 678 -18.90 -11.38 -0.74
CA GLY A 678 -17.63 -10.69 -0.57
C GLY A 678 -17.42 -9.49 -1.50
N TYR A 679 -16.17 -9.27 -1.92
CA TYR A 679 -15.76 -8.15 -2.79
C TYR A 679 -16.12 -8.36 -4.27
N PRO A 680 -16.35 -7.29 -5.05
CA PRO A 680 -16.44 -7.36 -6.50
C PRO A 680 -15.12 -7.81 -7.13
N THR A 681 -15.18 -8.70 -8.12
CA THR A 681 -14.02 -9.23 -8.87
C THR A 681 -13.93 -8.67 -10.29
N THR A 682 -15.02 -8.17 -10.86
CA THR A 682 -15.07 -7.39 -12.11
C THR A 682 -15.65 -6.00 -11.87
N ASN A 683 -15.50 -5.11 -12.84
CA ASN A 683 -16.37 -3.94 -12.96
C ASN A 683 -17.77 -4.39 -13.45
N GLN A 684 -18.76 -3.51 -13.30
CA GLN A 684 -20.11 -3.73 -13.83
C GLN A 684 -20.10 -3.71 -15.36
N VAL A 685 -20.72 -4.70 -15.99
CA VAL A 685 -20.92 -4.79 -17.45
C VAL A 685 -22.39 -4.60 -17.82
N THR A 686 -22.64 -4.00 -18.99
CA THR A 686 -23.98 -3.93 -19.60
C THR A 686 -24.20 -5.15 -20.48
N LEU A 687 -25.41 -5.71 -20.42
CA LEU A 687 -25.83 -6.89 -21.16
C LEU A 687 -26.59 -6.47 -22.43
N ALA A 688 -26.70 -7.38 -23.41
CA ALA A 688 -27.18 -7.06 -24.76
C ALA A 688 -28.67 -6.63 -24.85
N ASP A 689 -29.42 -6.85 -23.77
CA ASP A 689 -30.83 -6.53 -23.58
C ASP A 689 -31.07 -5.31 -22.66
N GLY A 690 -30.00 -4.62 -22.25
CA GLY A 690 -30.06 -3.51 -21.29
C GLY A 690 -30.04 -3.94 -19.81
N GLY A 691 -29.89 -5.24 -19.51
CA GLY A 691 -29.51 -5.70 -18.18
C GLY A 691 -28.09 -5.26 -17.80
N THR A 692 -27.69 -5.49 -16.56
CA THR A 692 -26.29 -5.33 -16.13
C THR A 692 -25.87 -6.44 -15.18
N SER A 693 -24.57 -6.78 -15.15
CA SER A 693 -24.02 -7.81 -14.27
C SER A 693 -22.71 -7.35 -13.61
N GLN A 694 -22.40 -7.85 -12.42
CA GLN A 694 -21.09 -7.70 -11.79
C GLN A 694 -20.73 -8.99 -11.02
N GLU A 695 -19.51 -9.47 -11.20
CA GLU A 695 -18.98 -10.63 -10.50
C GLU A 695 -18.44 -10.25 -9.12
N TYR A 696 -18.59 -11.17 -8.16
CA TYR A 696 -18.10 -11.06 -6.80
C TYR A 696 -17.32 -12.34 -6.42
N GLN A 697 -16.52 -12.31 -5.36
CA GLN A 697 -15.64 -13.42 -4.95
C GLN A 697 -16.37 -14.77 -4.86
N ARG A 698 -17.61 -14.79 -4.35
CA ARG A 698 -18.40 -16.01 -4.14
C ARG A 698 -19.80 -15.97 -4.78
N GLY A 699 -20.03 -15.05 -5.72
CA GLY A 699 -21.35 -14.86 -6.34
C GLY A 699 -21.37 -13.94 -7.56
N THR A 700 -22.57 -13.63 -8.03
CA THR A 700 -22.84 -12.58 -9.03
C THR A 700 -23.99 -11.73 -8.51
N ILE A 701 -24.01 -10.44 -8.84
CA ILE A 701 -25.25 -9.66 -8.83
C ILE A 701 -25.61 -9.34 -10.27
N ILE A 702 -26.82 -9.71 -10.68
CA ILE A 702 -27.36 -9.42 -12.00
C ILE A 702 -28.68 -8.65 -11.89
N HIS A 703 -28.87 -7.69 -12.79
CA HIS A 703 -30.01 -6.80 -12.87
C HIS A 703 -30.68 -6.86 -14.25
N SER A 704 -32.01 -6.91 -14.27
CA SER A 704 -32.80 -6.53 -15.45
C SER A 704 -33.92 -5.55 -15.07
N PRO A 705 -34.31 -4.62 -15.95
CA PRO A 705 -35.44 -3.70 -15.68
C PRO A 705 -36.77 -4.41 -15.36
N ALA A 706 -36.93 -5.66 -15.81
CA ALA A 706 -38.15 -6.45 -15.62
C ALA A 706 -38.15 -7.32 -14.35
N SER A 707 -37.03 -7.43 -13.64
CA SER A 707 -36.95 -8.23 -12.40
C SER A 707 -36.28 -7.54 -11.22
N GLY A 708 -35.57 -6.43 -11.41
CA GLY A 708 -34.72 -5.84 -10.38
C GLY A 708 -33.33 -6.48 -10.34
N ALA A 709 -32.60 -6.30 -9.23
CA ALA A 709 -31.25 -6.80 -9.04
C ALA A 709 -31.20 -7.87 -7.94
N TRP A 710 -30.59 -9.02 -8.24
CA TRP A 710 -30.57 -10.19 -7.36
C TRP A 710 -29.19 -10.83 -7.30
N ILE A 711 -28.92 -11.46 -6.16
CA ILE A 711 -27.69 -12.20 -5.90
C ILE A 711 -27.87 -13.65 -6.36
N VAL A 712 -26.87 -14.22 -7.02
CA VAL A 712 -26.85 -15.64 -7.43
C VAL A 712 -25.55 -16.28 -6.94
N THR A 713 -25.63 -17.36 -6.16
CA THR A 713 -24.48 -17.95 -5.43
C THR A 713 -24.22 -19.43 -5.75
N GLY A 714 -23.07 -19.95 -5.29
CA GLY A 714 -22.81 -21.39 -5.14
C GLY A 714 -23.06 -22.25 -6.39
N ALA A 715 -23.62 -23.45 -6.18
CA ALA A 715 -23.93 -24.40 -7.24
C ALA A 715 -25.03 -23.90 -8.18
N VAL A 716 -25.99 -23.12 -7.66
CA VAL A 716 -27.07 -22.47 -8.43
C VAL A 716 -26.48 -21.57 -9.53
N ARG A 717 -25.55 -20.68 -9.15
CA ARG A 717 -24.78 -19.82 -10.08
C ARG A 717 -24.05 -20.63 -11.14
N ASN A 718 -23.41 -21.74 -10.76
CA ASN A 718 -22.59 -22.53 -11.66
C ASN A 718 -23.43 -23.25 -12.72
N VAL A 719 -24.55 -23.88 -12.34
CA VAL A 719 -25.45 -24.54 -13.31
C VAL A 719 -26.21 -23.53 -14.16
N TRP A 720 -26.66 -22.41 -13.60
CA TRP A 720 -27.29 -21.33 -14.38
C TRP A 720 -26.32 -20.75 -15.43
N ARG A 721 -25.04 -20.57 -15.10
CA ARG A 721 -24.00 -20.17 -16.05
C ARG A 721 -23.74 -21.23 -17.12
N ALA A 722 -23.63 -22.50 -16.75
CA ALA A 722 -23.46 -23.60 -17.70
C ALA A 722 -24.65 -23.72 -18.69
N ALA A 723 -25.85 -23.33 -18.26
CA ALA A 723 -27.05 -23.26 -19.10
C ALA A 723 -27.13 -22.01 -20.01
N GLY A 724 -26.17 -21.06 -19.92
CA GLY A 724 -26.15 -19.82 -20.71
C GLY A 724 -26.59 -18.55 -19.97
N ALA A 725 -26.70 -18.59 -18.63
CA ALA A 725 -27.04 -17.46 -17.77
C ALA A 725 -28.30 -16.69 -18.22
N GLU A 726 -28.23 -15.38 -18.44
CA GLU A 726 -29.35 -14.54 -18.87
C GLU A 726 -29.91 -14.92 -20.26
N LYS A 727 -29.11 -15.60 -21.08
CA LYS A 727 -29.47 -16.08 -22.42
C LYS A 727 -30.13 -17.47 -22.40
N SER A 728 -30.16 -18.14 -21.25
CA SER A 728 -30.82 -19.43 -21.05
C SER A 728 -32.34 -19.31 -21.03
N ASP A 729 -33.06 -20.43 -21.15
CA ASP A 729 -34.51 -20.47 -20.97
C ASP A 729 -34.98 -19.91 -19.62
N LEU A 730 -34.15 -20.00 -18.56
CA LEU A 730 -34.46 -19.43 -17.24
C LEU A 730 -34.41 -17.89 -17.24
N LYS A 731 -33.54 -17.29 -18.06
CA LYS A 731 -33.24 -15.86 -18.09
C LYS A 731 -32.78 -15.34 -16.72
N TYR A 732 -33.36 -14.24 -16.24
CA TYR A 732 -32.98 -13.58 -14.99
C TYR A 732 -33.62 -14.21 -13.74
N PRO A 733 -32.94 -14.18 -12.58
CA PRO A 733 -33.59 -14.39 -11.29
C PRO A 733 -34.68 -13.33 -11.04
N VAL A 734 -35.68 -13.69 -10.23
CA VAL A 734 -36.80 -12.79 -9.84
C VAL A 734 -36.97 -12.64 -8.32
N GLY A 735 -36.03 -13.16 -7.54
CA GLY A 735 -36.02 -13.09 -6.07
C GLY A 735 -34.69 -13.57 -5.49
N GLU A 736 -34.55 -13.49 -4.16
CA GLU A 736 -33.39 -14.02 -3.43
C GLU A 736 -33.40 -15.57 -3.40
N GLU A 737 -32.28 -16.18 -2.98
CA GLU A 737 -32.15 -17.63 -2.78
C GLU A 737 -32.82 -18.07 -1.45
N VAL A 738 -33.84 -18.93 -1.53
CA VAL A 738 -34.71 -19.35 -0.41
C VAL A 738 -34.34 -20.75 0.08
N ARG A 739 -34.31 -20.96 1.40
CA ARG A 739 -34.04 -22.27 2.02
C ARG A 739 -35.29 -23.14 2.15
N MET A 740 -35.20 -24.39 1.74
CA MET A 740 -36.22 -25.45 1.89
C MET A 740 -35.98 -26.26 3.19
N GLY A 741 -35.80 -25.56 4.32
CA GLY A 741 -35.36 -26.19 5.57
C GLY A 741 -34.02 -26.92 5.39
N THR A 742 -33.98 -28.22 5.72
CA THR A 742 -32.81 -29.09 5.54
C THR A 742 -32.69 -29.69 4.14
N GLN A 743 -33.70 -29.56 3.26
CA GLN A 743 -33.69 -30.16 1.92
C GLN A 743 -32.80 -29.41 0.92
N GLY A 744 -32.36 -28.18 1.21
CA GLY A 744 -31.49 -27.39 0.34
C GLY A 744 -32.03 -25.97 0.09
N THR A 745 -31.80 -25.44 -1.11
CA THR A 745 -32.23 -24.09 -1.53
C THR A 745 -32.93 -24.10 -2.89
N TYR A 746 -33.69 -23.04 -3.18
CA TYR A 746 -34.13 -22.73 -4.54
C TYR A 746 -34.07 -21.23 -4.80
N GLN A 747 -34.01 -20.85 -6.07
CA GLN A 747 -34.19 -19.48 -6.53
C GLN A 747 -35.10 -19.49 -7.75
N ASP A 748 -36.16 -18.67 -7.75
CA ASP A 748 -37.05 -18.53 -8.91
C ASP A 748 -36.43 -17.57 -9.95
N TYR A 749 -36.70 -17.88 -11.22
CA TYR A 749 -36.25 -17.17 -12.41
C TYR A 749 -37.45 -16.91 -13.33
N GLN A 750 -37.34 -15.96 -14.26
CA GLN A 750 -38.41 -15.61 -15.20
C GLN A 750 -38.97 -16.84 -15.96
N GLY A 751 -38.08 -17.78 -16.31
CA GLY A 751 -38.39 -19.02 -17.03
C GLY A 751 -38.44 -20.30 -16.19
N GLY A 752 -38.45 -20.25 -14.85
CA GLY A 752 -38.52 -21.46 -14.01
C GLY A 752 -37.93 -21.26 -12.61
N ALA A 753 -37.27 -22.28 -12.09
CA ALA A 753 -36.44 -22.19 -10.90
C ALA A 753 -35.16 -23.02 -11.04
N MET A 754 -34.11 -22.60 -10.34
CA MET A 754 -33.00 -23.47 -9.98
C MET A 754 -33.23 -24.00 -8.57
N ILE A 755 -33.07 -25.30 -8.36
CA ILE A 755 -33.22 -25.96 -7.06
C ILE A 755 -31.93 -26.70 -6.75
N TRP A 756 -31.32 -26.45 -5.59
CA TRP A 756 -30.12 -27.16 -5.14
C TRP A 756 -30.39 -28.01 -3.90
N SER A 757 -29.84 -29.23 -3.88
CA SER A 757 -29.69 -30.02 -2.66
C SER A 757 -28.37 -30.80 -2.65
N ALA A 758 -27.94 -31.22 -1.46
CA ALA A 758 -26.81 -32.14 -1.31
C ALA A 758 -27.08 -33.53 -1.93
N ALA A 759 -28.35 -33.92 -2.10
CA ALA A 759 -28.75 -35.24 -2.63
C ALA A 759 -28.92 -35.27 -4.16
N THR A 760 -29.21 -34.13 -4.80
CA THR A 760 -29.54 -34.06 -6.23
C THR A 760 -28.70 -33.07 -7.03
N GLY A 761 -27.80 -32.31 -6.38
CA GLY A 761 -27.06 -31.22 -7.01
C GLY A 761 -27.96 -30.01 -7.30
N ALA A 762 -27.54 -29.13 -8.22
CA ALA A 762 -28.37 -28.02 -8.70
C ALA A 762 -29.09 -28.42 -9.99
N GLN A 763 -30.42 -28.26 -10.01
CA GLN A 763 -31.33 -28.81 -11.01
C GLN A 763 -32.32 -27.75 -11.52
N ILE A 764 -32.58 -27.78 -12.82
CA ILE A 764 -33.45 -26.82 -13.50
C ILE A 764 -34.89 -27.34 -13.54
N SER A 765 -35.82 -26.61 -12.92
CA SER A 765 -37.27 -26.84 -13.04
C SER A 765 -37.85 -25.75 -13.95
N LYS A 766 -38.03 -26.06 -15.24
CA LYS A 766 -38.51 -25.07 -16.24
C LYS A 766 -39.97 -24.68 -15.99
N LYS A 767 -40.32 -23.43 -16.27
CA LYS A 767 -41.71 -22.93 -16.22
C LYS A 767 -42.52 -23.57 -17.36
N GLY A 768 -43.37 -24.52 -17.00
CA GLY A 768 -44.18 -25.28 -17.95
C GLY A 768 -45.05 -26.34 -17.26
N PRO A 769 -45.70 -27.21 -18.05
CA PRO A 769 -46.64 -28.21 -17.53
C PRO A 769 -46.04 -29.17 -16.48
N ILE A 770 -44.77 -29.55 -16.63
CA ILE A 770 -44.06 -30.42 -15.67
C ILE A 770 -43.92 -29.76 -14.30
N ARG A 771 -43.40 -28.52 -14.23
CA ARG A 771 -43.30 -27.75 -12.97
C ARG A 771 -44.68 -27.43 -12.39
N SER A 772 -45.70 -27.23 -13.23
CA SER A 772 -47.07 -27.00 -12.78
C SER A 772 -47.68 -28.24 -12.11
N ALA A 773 -47.45 -29.43 -12.69
CA ALA A 773 -47.87 -30.70 -12.11
C ALA A 773 -47.12 -31.01 -10.80
N TRP A 774 -45.80 -30.78 -10.75
CA TRP A 774 -45.03 -30.91 -9.51
C TRP A 774 -45.53 -29.94 -8.42
N GLY A 775 -45.87 -28.71 -8.79
CA GLY A 775 -46.50 -27.73 -7.90
C GLY A 775 -47.85 -28.20 -7.34
N ALA A 776 -48.69 -28.81 -8.19
CA ALA A 776 -49.96 -29.40 -7.76
C ALA A 776 -49.80 -30.58 -6.76
N THR A 777 -48.62 -31.22 -6.70
CA THR A 777 -48.31 -32.22 -5.65
C THR A 777 -47.77 -31.63 -4.34
N GLY A 778 -47.42 -30.33 -4.30
CA GLY A 778 -46.75 -29.69 -3.16
C GLY A 778 -45.22 -29.58 -3.29
N PHE A 779 -44.68 -29.59 -4.52
CA PHE A 779 -43.25 -29.46 -4.82
C PHE A 779 -42.36 -30.41 -3.98
N ASN A 780 -41.36 -29.88 -3.28
CA ASN A 780 -40.39 -30.59 -2.42
C ASN A 780 -41.01 -31.30 -1.20
N SER A 781 -42.25 -30.94 -0.84
CA SER A 781 -42.99 -31.56 0.26
C SER A 781 -43.84 -32.75 -0.19
N SER A 782 -43.87 -33.04 -1.50
CA SER A 782 -44.62 -34.15 -2.08
C SER A 782 -43.86 -35.48 -1.99
N TYR A 783 -44.57 -36.59 -2.26
CA TYR A 783 -43.96 -37.92 -2.38
C TYR A 783 -43.00 -38.08 -3.58
N LEU A 784 -42.91 -37.08 -4.48
CA LEU A 784 -41.88 -37.05 -5.53
C LEU A 784 -40.55 -36.48 -5.02
N GLY A 785 -40.55 -35.68 -3.95
CA GLY A 785 -39.36 -34.98 -3.47
C GLY A 785 -38.82 -33.98 -4.50
N LEU A 786 -37.50 -33.88 -4.59
CA LEU A 786 -36.79 -32.96 -5.49
C LEU A 786 -36.50 -33.57 -6.87
N PRO A 787 -36.36 -32.75 -7.93
CA PRO A 787 -35.87 -33.21 -9.22
C PRO A 787 -34.45 -33.77 -9.10
N THR A 788 -34.15 -34.82 -9.87
CA THR A 788 -32.85 -35.51 -9.92
C THR A 788 -32.10 -35.30 -11.24
N GLY A 789 -32.74 -34.67 -12.21
CA GLY A 789 -32.17 -34.34 -13.52
C GLY A 789 -32.92 -33.21 -14.22
N PRO A 790 -32.43 -32.72 -15.38
CA PRO A 790 -33.08 -31.69 -16.17
C PRO A 790 -34.32 -32.22 -16.92
N GLU A 791 -35.21 -31.30 -17.32
CA GLU A 791 -36.28 -31.58 -18.28
C GLU A 791 -35.69 -32.11 -19.60
N THR A 792 -35.98 -33.38 -19.92
CA THR A 792 -35.38 -34.14 -21.01
C THR A 792 -36.41 -34.42 -22.11
N SER A 793 -35.98 -34.27 -23.37
CA SER A 793 -36.85 -34.45 -24.54
C SER A 793 -37.02 -35.93 -24.92
N MET A 794 -38.25 -36.31 -25.31
CA MET A 794 -38.60 -37.59 -25.93
C MET A 794 -38.83 -37.42 -27.45
N GLY A 795 -38.14 -36.46 -28.07
CA GLY A 795 -38.37 -36.07 -29.46
C GLY A 795 -39.77 -35.46 -29.64
N THR A 796 -40.51 -35.96 -30.62
CA THR A 796 -41.90 -35.52 -30.89
C THR A 796 -42.93 -36.05 -29.89
N GLN A 797 -42.58 -37.01 -29.02
CA GLN A 797 -43.50 -37.57 -28.03
C GLN A 797 -43.67 -36.68 -26.78
N GLY A 798 -42.95 -35.55 -26.67
CA GLY A 798 -43.00 -34.65 -25.52
C GLY A 798 -41.73 -34.71 -24.68
N LYS A 799 -41.86 -34.63 -23.34
CA LYS A 799 -40.75 -34.48 -22.41
C LYS A 799 -40.99 -35.20 -21.07
N TYR A 800 -39.94 -35.39 -20.28
CA TYR A 800 -40.07 -35.83 -18.89
C TYR A 800 -39.04 -35.11 -17.98
N GLN A 801 -39.26 -35.20 -16.67
CA GLN A 801 -38.25 -34.89 -15.66
C GLN A 801 -38.33 -35.95 -14.54
N ASP A 802 -37.18 -36.48 -14.14
CA ASP A 802 -37.07 -37.41 -13.01
C ASP A 802 -36.94 -36.66 -11.68
N TYR A 803 -37.48 -37.29 -10.63
CA TYR A 803 -37.56 -36.85 -9.25
C TYR A 803 -37.23 -38.03 -8.32
N GLN A 804 -36.88 -37.77 -7.06
CA GLN A 804 -36.50 -38.81 -6.09
C GLN A 804 -37.58 -39.92 -5.95
N GLY A 805 -38.86 -39.56 -6.02
CA GLY A 805 -39.99 -40.48 -5.90
C GLY A 805 -40.67 -40.93 -7.20
N GLY A 806 -40.15 -40.56 -8.39
CA GLY A 806 -40.74 -40.94 -9.67
C GLY A 806 -40.34 -40.05 -10.83
N ALA A 807 -41.14 -40.03 -11.89
CA ALA A 807 -41.00 -39.13 -13.03
C ALA A 807 -42.30 -38.37 -13.26
N ILE A 808 -42.21 -37.14 -13.77
CA ILE A 808 -43.34 -36.46 -14.40
C ILE A 808 -43.10 -36.43 -15.89
N ILE A 809 -44.02 -37.01 -16.65
CA ILE A 809 -43.99 -37.12 -18.11
C ILE A 809 -45.06 -36.19 -18.67
N TRP A 810 -44.75 -35.42 -19.71
CA TRP A 810 -45.68 -34.53 -20.39
C TRP A 810 -45.68 -34.76 -21.90
N SER A 811 -46.87 -34.79 -22.49
CA SER A 811 -47.07 -34.60 -23.93
C SER A 811 -48.30 -33.72 -24.19
N GLU A 812 -48.41 -33.15 -25.39
CA GLU A 812 -49.61 -32.40 -25.80
C GLU A 812 -50.88 -33.27 -25.77
N LYS A 813 -50.73 -34.58 -26.04
CA LYS A 813 -51.83 -35.55 -26.12
C LYS A 813 -52.30 -36.05 -24.75
N THR A 814 -51.40 -36.20 -23.78
CA THR A 814 -51.70 -36.78 -22.46
C THR A 814 -51.68 -35.76 -21.32
N GLY A 815 -51.24 -34.53 -21.57
CA GLY A 815 -50.93 -33.56 -20.52
C GLY A 815 -49.76 -34.05 -19.67
N ALA A 816 -49.61 -33.49 -18.46
CA ALA A 816 -48.63 -33.99 -17.49
C ALA A 816 -49.24 -35.17 -16.70
N LYS A 817 -48.43 -36.21 -16.45
CA LYS A 817 -48.78 -37.42 -15.70
C LYS A 817 -47.60 -37.89 -14.85
N ILE A 818 -47.89 -38.42 -13.66
CA ILE A 818 -46.87 -38.90 -12.72
C ILE A 818 -46.70 -40.41 -12.89
N SER A 819 -45.47 -40.87 -13.12
CA SER A 819 -45.12 -42.28 -13.02
C SER A 819 -44.26 -42.47 -11.77
N ARG A 820 -44.86 -43.03 -10.72
CA ARG A 820 -44.24 -43.17 -9.39
C ARG A 820 -43.15 -44.24 -9.39
N ASN A 821 -42.09 -44.06 -8.61
CA ASN A 821 -41.13 -45.13 -8.35
C ASN A 821 -41.82 -46.28 -7.61
N GLY A 822 -41.89 -47.44 -8.28
CA GLY A 822 -42.63 -48.62 -7.83
C GLY A 822 -42.84 -49.63 -8.96
N PRO A 823 -43.49 -50.78 -8.67
CA PRO A 823 -43.61 -51.91 -9.61
C PRO A 823 -44.19 -51.56 -10.98
N ILE A 824 -45.13 -50.60 -11.04
CA ILE A 824 -45.75 -50.15 -12.29
C ILE A 824 -44.74 -49.45 -13.21
N ARG A 825 -43.98 -48.45 -12.72
CA ARG A 825 -42.91 -47.79 -13.50
C ARG A 825 -41.79 -48.77 -13.87
N SER A 826 -41.46 -49.73 -13.00
CA SER A 826 -40.49 -50.79 -13.31
C SER A 826 -40.96 -51.69 -14.46
N ALA A 827 -42.24 -52.11 -14.47
CA ALA A 827 -42.81 -52.89 -15.57
C ALA A 827 -42.91 -52.07 -16.87
N TRP A 828 -43.28 -50.78 -16.80
CA TRP A 828 -43.29 -49.90 -17.97
C TRP A 828 -41.88 -49.74 -18.57
N GLY A 829 -40.86 -49.58 -17.71
CA GLY A 829 -39.46 -49.56 -18.12
C GLY A 829 -39.00 -50.86 -18.77
N ALA A 830 -39.39 -52.01 -18.22
CA ALA A 830 -39.13 -53.32 -18.82
C ALA A 830 -39.81 -53.52 -20.19
N THR A 831 -40.88 -52.76 -20.50
CA THR A 831 -41.48 -52.71 -21.85
C THR A 831 -40.89 -51.65 -22.79
N GLY A 832 -39.91 -50.85 -22.34
CA GLY A 832 -39.29 -49.79 -23.15
C GLY A 832 -39.88 -48.38 -22.99
N PHE A 833 -40.58 -48.11 -21.87
CA PHE A 833 -41.21 -46.82 -21.58
C PHE A 833 -42.07 -46.29 -22.76
N ASN A 834 -41.85 -45.04 -23.17
CA ASN A 834 -42.54 -44.34 -24.27
C ASN A 834 -42.27 -44.91 -25.67
N ALA A 835 -41.20 -45.69 -25.84
CA ALA A 835 -40.92 -46.44 -27.06
C ALA A 835 -41.53 -47.86 -27.04
N GLY A 836 -42.08 -48.29 -25.90
CA GLY A 836 -42.74 -49.57 -25.72
C GLY A 836 -44.17 -49.62 -26.29
N PRO A 837 -44.76 -50.82 -26.39
CA PRO A 837 -46.11 -51.02 -26.94
C PRO A 837 -47.23 -50.37 -26.12
N LEU A 838 -46.94 -49.87 -24.92
CA LEU A 838 -47.87 -49.10 -24.09
C LEU A 838 -47.88 -47.60 -24.42
N GLY A 839 -46.83 -47.04 -25.03
CA GLY A 839 -46.69 -45.59 -25.20
C GLY A 839 -46.63 -44.84 -23.85
N LEU A 840 -47.22 -43.66 -23.81
CA LEU A 840 -47.22 -42.76 -22.65
C LEU A 840 -48.34 -43.06 -21.65
N PRO A 841 -48.17 -42.72 -20.35
CA PRO A 841 -49.27 -42.75 -19.38
C PRO A 841 -50.36 -41.75 -19.76
N THR A 842 -51.62 -42.16 -19.60
CA THR A 842 -52.83 -41.35 -19.89
C THR A 842 -53.60 -40.98 -18.62
N GLY A 843 -53.38 -41.69 -17.51
CA GLY A 843 -53.91 -41.38 -16.19
C GLY A 843 -52.81 -41.44 -15.11
N GLU A 844 -53.12 -40.95 -13.91
CA GLU A 844 -52.28 -41.16 -12.73
C GLU A 844 -52.36 -42.64 -12.26
N GLU A 845 -51.45 -43.05 -11.38
CA GLU A 845 -51.58 -44.33 -10.68
C GLU A 845 -52.78 -44.29 -9.72
N ARG A 846 -53.71 -45.25 -9.86
CA ARG A 846 -54.96 -45.35 -9.10
C ARG A 846 -55.04 -46.64 -8.31
N ALA A 847 -55.51 -46.56 -7.06
CA ALA A 847 -55.72 -47.73 -6.21
C ALA A 847 -56.97 -48.53 -6.62
N MET A 848 -56.89 -49.85 -6.61
CA MET A 848 -57.99 -50.80 -6.80
C MET A 848 -58.57 -51.25 -5.45
N GLY A 849 -58.80 -50.30 -4.54
CA GLY A 849 -59.07 -50.61 -3.13
C GLY A 849 -57.90 -51.40 -2.52
N THR A 850 -58.19 -52.55 -1.90
CA THR A 850 -57.18 -53.45 -1.31
C THR A 850 -56.50 -54.38 -2.33
N GLN A 851 -56.94 -54.42 -3.59
CA GLN A 851 -56.38 -55.34 -4.60
C GLN A 851 -55.03 -54.90 -5.16
N GLY A 852 -54.61 -53.65 -4.97
CA GLY A 852 -53.37 -53.09 -5.50
C GLY A 852 -53.59 -51.77 -6.23
N SER A 853 -52.88 -51.53 -7.33
CA SER A 853 -52.96 -50.29 -8.11
C SER A 853 -52.87 -50.54 -9.62
N TYR A 854 -53.24 -49.54 -10.42
CA TYR A 854 -53.07 -49.57 -11.88
C TYR A 854 -52.76 -48.19 -12.45
N GLN A 855 -52.12 -48.15 -13.61
CA GLN A 855 -51.94 -46.94 -14.41
C GLN A 855 -52.34 -47.24 -15.86
N ASP A 856 -53.13 -46.35 -16.46
CA ASP A 856 -53.52 -46.42 -17.87
C ASP A 856 -52.48 -45.73 -18.76
N TYR A 857 -52.30 -46.28 -19.96
CA TYR A 857 -51.38 -45.83 -20.99
C TYR A 857 -52.09 -45.76 -22.35
N GLU A 858 -51.48 -45.15 -23.36
CA GLU A 858 -52.07 -45.05 -24.70
C GLU A 858 -52.36 -46.43 -25.33
N GLY A 859 -51.43 -47.37 -25.14
CA GLY A 859 -51.45 -48.72 -25.67
C GLY A 859 -51.97 -49.78 -24.68
N GLY A 860 -52.51 -49.43 -23.52
CA GLY A 860 -53.04 -50.41 -22.57
C GLY A 860 -53.13 -49.92 -21.13
N ALA A 861 -52.92 -50.83 -20.18
CA ALA A 861 -52.74 -50.52 -18.76
C ALA A 861 -51.68 -51.45 -18.14
N ILE A 862 -51.04 -50.99 -17.07
CA ILE A 862 -50.27 -51.86 -16.16
C ILE A 862 -51.05 -51.96 -14.86
N VAL A 863 -51.21 -53.18 -14.38
CA VAL A 863 -52.02 -53.51 -13.20
C VAL A 863 -51.14 -54.28 -12.21
N TRP A 864 -50.96 -53.73 -11.02
CA TRP A 864 -50.14 -54.32 -9.96
C TRP A 864 -50.99 -54.85 -8.81
N SER A 865 -50.60 -56.02 -8.29
CA SER A 865 -50.98 -56.47 -6.95
C SER A 865 -49.80 -57.13 -6.23
N ALA A 866 -49.89 -57.20 -4.90
CA ALA A 866 -48.94 -57.96 -4.08
C ALA A 866 -48.94 -59.48 -4.38
N LYS A 867 -50.01 -60.01 -5.01
CA LYS A 867 -50.18 -61.43 -5.33
C LYS A 867 -49.68 -61.80 -6.73
N THR A 868 -49.87 -60.91 -7.72
CA THR A 868 -49.59 -61.18 -9.14
C THR A 868 -48.42 -60.38 -9.70
N GLY A 869 -47.83 -59.45 -8.93
CA GLY A 869 -46.82 -58.52 -9.44
C GLY A 869 -47.43 -57.47 -10.37
N ALA A 870 -46.59 -56.77 -11.13
CA ALA A 870 -47.03 -55.76 -12.10
C ALA A 870 -47.20 -56.41 -13.47
N GLN A 871 -48.44 -56.45 -13.96
CA GLN A 871 -48.83 -57.16 -15.18
C GLN A 871 -49.27 -56.19 -16.27
N VAL A 872 -48.72 -56.41 -17.47
CA VAL A 872 -48.99 -55.60 -18.66
C VAL A 872 -50.23 -56.14 -19.38
N SER A 873 -51.20 -55.26 -19.61
CA SER A 873 -52.42 -55.55 -20.37
C SER A 873 -52.49 -54.60 -21.57
N VAL A 874 -52.11 -55.09 -22.74
CA VAL A 874 -52.05 -54.30 -23.99
C VAL A 874 -53.46 -54.15 -24.59
N ASN A 875 -53.74 -53.01 -25.22
CA ASN A 875 -54.98 -52.78 -25.96
C ASN A 875 -55.10 -53.76 -27.12
N GLY A 876 -56.13 -54.60 -27.06
CA GLY A 876 -56.38 -55.68 -28.01
C GLY A 876 -57.51 -56.60 -27.55
N PRO A 877 -57.86 -57.62 -28.33
CA PRO A 877 -59.03 -58.46 -28.07
C PRO A 877 -59.04 -59.14 -26.69
N ILE A 878 -57.87 -59.50 -26.14
CA ILE A 878 -57.75 -60.08 -24.80
C ILE A 878 -58.17 -59.06 -23.73
N ARG A 879 -57.61 -57.84 -23.73
CA ARG A 879 -57.98 -56.77 -22.79
C ARG A 879 -59.43 -56.35 -22.95
N SER A 880 -59.96 -56.32 -24.17
CA SER A 880 -61.39 -56.03 -24.41
C SER A 880 -62.32 -57.11 -23.82
N ALA A 881 -61.96 -58.39 -23.94
CA ALA A 881 -62.71 -59.49 -23.33
C ALA A 881 -62.55 -59.57 -21.80
N TRP A 882 -61.43 -59.10 -21.23
CA TRP A 882 -61.31 -58.91 -19.78
C TRP A 882 -62.21 -57.75 -19.32
N GLY A 883 -62.22 -56.65 -20.07
CA GLY A 883 -63.08 -55.50 -19.81
C GLY A 883 -64.58 -55.83 -19.82
N SER A 884 -65.05 -56.67 -20.74
CA SER A 884 -66.45 -57.11 -20.75
C SER A 884 -66.84 -58.02 -19.56
N THR A 885 -65.88 -58.55 -18.80
CA THR A 885 -66.15 -59.20 -17.50
C THR A 885 -66.16 -58.25 -16.30
N GLY A 886 -65.75 -57.00 -16.47
CA GLY A 886 -65.60 -56.03 -15.37
C GLY A 886 -64.15 -55.84 -14.87
N PHE A 887 -63.14 -56.18 -15.68
CA PHE A 887 -61.72 -56.13 -15.29
C PHE A 887 -61.46 -56.81 -13.93
N ASN A 888 -60.78 -56.15 -13.00
CA ASN A 888 -60.44 -56.64 -11.65
C ASN A 888 -61.65 -56.91 -10.74
N SER A 889 -62.82 -56.34 -11.07
CA SER A 889 -64.10 -56.61 -10.38
C SER A 889 -64.86 -57.80 -10.97
N GLY A 890 -64.42 -58.31 -12.13
CA GLY A 890 -65.00 -59.45 -12.80
C GLY A 890 -64.62 -60.79 -12.20
N TYR A 891 -65.37 -61.84 -12.55
CA TYR A 891 -65.12 -63.22 -12.09
C TYR A 891 -63.78 -63.82 -12.56
N LEU A 892 -63.07 -63.15 -13.47
CA LEU A 892 -61.70 -63.51 -13.86
C LEU A 892 -60.64 -62.96 -12.89
N GLY A 893 -60.95 -61.94 -12.09
CA GLY A 893 -59.98 -61.28 -11.21
C GLY A 893 -58.87 -60.58 -12.00
N LEU A 894 -57.67 -60.55 -11.42
CA LEU A 894 -56.48 -59.93 -12.01
C LEU A 894 -55.75 -60.87 -13.00
N PRO A 895 -55.01 -60.32 -13.97
CA PRO A 895 -54.04 -61.10 -14.75
C PRO A 895 -52.94 -61.64 -13.83
N THR A 896 -52.49 -62.88 -14.09
CA THR A 896 -51.40 -63.55 -13.37
C THR A 896 -50.11 -63.64 -14.21
N GLY A 897 -50.12 -63.05 -15.41
CA GLY A 897 -49.00 -62.99 -16.35
C GLY A 897 -49.33 -62.05 -17.51
N GLY A 898 -48.33 -61.65 -18.29
CA GLY A 898 -48.53 -60.92 -19.56
C GLY A 898 -49.15 -61.79 -20.65
N GLU A 899 -49.51 -61.18 -21.79
CA GLU A 899 -49.93 -61.95 -22.98
C GLU A 899 -48.80 -62.87 -23.48
N LYS A 900 -49.11 -64.15 -23.68
CA LYS A 900 -48.22 -65.18 -24.19
C LYS A 900 -48.61 -65.56 -25.62
N SER A 901 -47.62 -65.71 -26.49
CA SER A 901 -47.85 -66.17 -27.87
C SER A 901 -48.10 -67.68 -27.93
N MET A 902 -49.00 -68.10 -28.83
CA MET A 902 -49.19 -69.49 -29.25
C MET A 902 -48.69 -69.69 -30.70
N GLY A 903 -47.74 -68.87 -31.15
CA GLY A 903 -47.33 -68.80 -32.55
C GLY A 903 -48.51 -68.45 -33.46
N ALA A 904 -48.65 -69.20 -34.57
CA ALA A 904 -49.74 -69.00 -35.53
C ALA A 904 -51.16 -69.25 -34.96
N GLN A 905 -51.30 -69.91 -33.80
CA GLN A 905 -52.61 -70.11 -33.16
C GLN A 905 -53.15 -68.86 -32.45
N GLY A 906 -52.33 -67.81 -32.27
CA GLY A 906 -52.74 -66.54 -31.65
C GLY A 906 -52.06 -66.26 -30.32
N LYS A 907 -52.82 -65.83 -29.30
CA LYS A 907 -52.32 -65.43 -27.98
C LYS A 907 -53.23 -65.94 -26.85
N TYR A 908 -52.69 -66.03 -25.64
CA TYR A 908 -53.49 -66.15 -24.43
C TYR A 908 -52.94 -65.31 -23.28
N GLN A 909 -53.77 -65.05 -22.27
CA GLN A 909 -53.34 -64.46 -21.01
C GLN A 909 -54.06 -65.17 -19.85
N ASP A 910 -53.31 -65.50 -18.79
CA ASP A 910 -53.82 -66.16 -17.60
C ASP A 910 -54.32 -65.13 -16.57
N TYR A 911 -55.40 -65.48 -15.88
CA TYR A 911 -56.10 -64.68 -14.88
C TYR A 911 -56.42 -65.54 -13.66
N GLU A 912 -56.65 -64.94 -12.50
CA GLU A 912 -56.95 -65.67 -11.25
C GLU A 912 -58.16 -66.63 -11.40
N GLY A 913 -59.18 -66.20 -12.14
CA GLY A 913 -60.41 -66.94 -12.40
C GLY A 913 -60.46 -67.68 -13.74
N GLY A 914 -59.37 -67.73 -14.53
CA GLY A 914 -59.37 -68.46 -15.81
C GLY A 914 -58.22 -68.10 -16.75
N ALA A 915 -58.47 -68.20 -18.06
CA ALA A 915 -57.62 -67.64 -19.10
C ALA A 915 -58.49 -67.07 -20.21
N ILE A 916 -57.98 -66.05 -20.90
CA ILE A 916 -58.57 -65.53 -22.14
C ILE A 916 -57.67 -65.95 -23.29
N ILE A 917 -58.24 -66.58 -24.30
CA ILE A 917 -57.53 -67.14 -25.45
C ILE A 917 -58.05 -66.45 -26.70
N TRP A 918 -57.17 -65.80 -27.46
CA TRP A 918 -57.50 -65.11 -28.70
C TRP A 918 -56.88 -65.81 -29.92
N SER A 919 -57.70 -65.98 -30.97
CA SER A 919 -57.20 -66.24 -32.32
C SER A 919 -57.98 -65.44 -33.37
N GLN A 920 -57.35 -65.23 -34.53
CA GLN A 920 -57.98 -64.56 -35.68
C GLN A 920 -59.25 -65.28 -36.18
N LYS A 921 -59.36 -66.59 -35.94
CA LYS A 921 -60.50 -67.43 -36.35
C LYS A 921 -61.66 -67.43 -35.34
N THR A 922 -61.37 -67.32 -34.04
CA THR A 922 -62.36 -67.53 -32.97
C THR A 922 -62.69 -66.27 -32.17
N GLY A 923 -61.95 -65.17 -32.37
CA GLY A 923 -62.04 -64.01 -31.50
C GLY A 923 -61.38 -64.28 -30.15
N ALA A 924 -61.73 -63.49 -29.13
CA ALA A 924 -61.22 -63.68 -27.76
C ALA A 924 -62.27 -64.47 -26.95
N GLN A 925 -61.91 -65.67 -26.54
CA GLN A 925 -62.79 -66.61 -25.85
C GLN A 925 -62.31 -66.86 -24.42
N ILE A 926 -63.23 -66.82 -23.47
CA ILE A 926 -62.95 -66.95 -22.04
C ILE A 926 -63.06 -68.43 -21.65
N SER A 927 -61.99 -69.01 -21.12
CA SER A 927 -62.00 -70.32 -20.48
C SER A 927 -61.86 -70.14 -18.97
N LYS A 928 -62.97 -70.30 -18.24
CA LYS A 928 -63.06 -70.07 -16.80
C LYS A 928 -62.39 -71.22 -16.03
N ASN A 929 -61.79 -70.92 -14.87
CA ASN A 929 -61.31 -71.96 -13.96
C ASN A 929 -62.50 -72.77 -13.42
N GLY A 930 -62.52 -74.06 -13.74
CA GLY A 930 -63.62 -74.97 -13.48
C GLY A 930 -63.48 -76.28 -14.28
N PRO A 931 -64.42 -77.22 -14.13
CA PRO A 931 -64.29 -78.58 -14.68
C PRO A 931 -64.09 -78.63 -16.20
N ILE A 932 -64.71 -77.70 -16.94
CA ILE A 932 -64.58 -77.60 -18.40
C ILE A 932 -63.14 -77.26 -18.82
N ARG A 933 -62.50 -76.27 -18.19
CA ARG A 933 -61.09 -75.91 -18.46
C ARG A 933 -60.13 -77.01 -18.02
N SER A 934 -60.40 -77.68 -16.90
CA SER A 934 -59.61 -78.84 -16.47
C SER A 934 -59.71 -80.00 -17.47
N ALA A 935 -60.90 -80.28 -18.00
CA ALA A 935 -61.08 -81.29 -19.04
C ALA A 935 -60.38 -80.91 -20.36
N TRP A 936 -60.47 -79.65 -20.81
CA TRP A 936 -59.70 -79.17 -21.97
C TRP A 936 -58.18 -79.28 -21.75
N GLY A 937 -57.70 -78.92 -20.55
CA GLY A 937 -56.31 -79.10 -20.13
C GLY A 937 -55.84 -80.54 -20.21
N SER A 938 -56.66 -81.51 -19.77
CA SER A 938 -56.36 -82.94 -19.88
C SER A 938 -56.20 -83.45 -21.32
N THR A 939 -56.71 -82.71 -22.32
CA THR A 939 -56.49 -83.02 -23.75
C THR A 939 -55.23 -82.37 -24.34
N GLY A 940 -54.53 -81.49 -23.61
CA GLY A 940 -53.39 -80.71 -24.09
C GLY A 940 -53.71 -79.27 -24.51
N PHE A 941 -54.81 -78.68 -24.03
CA PHE A 941 -55.26 -77.32 -24.39
C PHE A 941 -55.28 -77.10 -25.92
N ASN A 942 -54.65 -76.03 -26.41
CA ASN A 942 -54.56 -75.64 -27.83
C ASN A 942 -53.72 -76.62 -28.70
N SER A 943 -52.90 -77.46 -28.07
CA SER A 943 -52.15 -78.54 -28.74
C SER A 943 -52.93 -79.86 -28.75
N GLY A 944 -54.08 -79.92 -28.05
CA GLY A 944 -54.95 -81.08 -27.99
C GLY A 944 -55.86 -81.24 -29.19
N TYR A 945 -56.45 -82.42 -29.37
CA TYR A 945 -57.38 -82.74 -30.47
C TYR A 945 -58.68 -81.89 -30.45
N LEU A 946 -58.95 -81.17 -29.36
CA LEU A 946 -60.05 -80.20 -29.29
C LEU A 946 -59.71 -78.85 -29.94
N GLY A 947 -58.43 -78.51 -30.12
CA GLY A 947 -58.01 -77.20 -30.62
C GLY A 947 -58.40 -76.06 -29.66
N LEU A 948 -58.68 -74.90 -30.23
CA LEU A 948 -59.04 -73.70 -29.48
C LEU A 948 -60.53 -73.66 -29.08
N PRO A 949 -60.90 -72.93 -28.01
CA PRO A 949 -62.30 -72.60 -27.72
C PRO A 949 -62.90 -71.77 -28.87
N THR A 950 -64.15 -72.07 -29.22
CA THR A 950 -64.96 -71.36 -30.22
C THR A 950 -66.14 -70.60 -29.60
N SER A 951 -66.37 -70.78 -28.29
CA SER A 951 -67.29 -69.98 -27.46
C SER A 951 -66.67 -69.74 -26.08
N GLY A 952 -67.26 -68.84 -25.30
CA GLY A 952 -67.10 -68.85 -23.84
C GLY A 952 -67.80 -70.07 -23.22
N GLU A 953 -67.67 -70.22 -21.90
CA GLU A 953 -68.51 -71.15 -21.15
C GLU A 953 -69.94 -70.60 -21.04
N THR A 954 -70.91 -71.33 -21.60
CA THR A 954 -72.33 -71.00 -21.61
C THR A 954 -73.05 -71.82 -20.55
N ALA A 955 -73.82 -71.15 -19.68
CA ALA A 955 -74.72 -71.83 -18.76
C ALA A 955 -75.93 -72.41 -19.51
N SER A 956 -76.32 -73.65 -19.19
CA SER A 956 -77.50 -74.31 -19.76
C SER A 956 -78.28 -75.03 -18.65
N LYS A 957 -79.48 -75.55 -18.95
CA LYS A 957 -80.43 -76.02 -17.93
C LYS A 957 -79.91 -77.26 -17.17
N GLY A 958 -79.26 -77.02 -16.03
CA GLY A 958 -78.69 -78.05 -15.17
C GLY A 958 -77.16 -78.18 -15.23
N GLY A 959 -76.44 -77.28 -15.91
CA GLY A 959 -74.99 -77.34 -16.07
C GLY A 959 -74.42 -76.23 -16.95
N SER A 960 -73.31 -76.50 -17.61
CA SER A 960 -72.68 -75.59 -18.58
C SER A 960 -72.03 -76.36 -19.74
N TYR A 961 -71.68 -75.65 -20.80
CA TYR A 961 -70.87 -76.18 -21.89
C TYR A 961 -69.92 -75.12 -22.46
N GLN A 962 -68.86 -75.58 -23.13
CA GLN A 962 -68.01 -74.74 -23.97
C GLN A 962 -67.75 -75.44 -25.31
N HIS A 963 -67.85 -74.70 -26.40
CA HIS A 963 -67.52 -75.19 -27.73
C HIS A 963 -66.03 -75.01 -28.02
N PHE A 964 -65.45 -75.97 -28.75
CA PHE A 964 -64.08 -75.98 -29.21
C PHE A 964 -64.03 -76.33 -30.70
N GLU A 965 -62.92 -76.11 -31.38
CA GLU A 965 -62.78 -76.42 -32.80
C GLU A 965 -63.04 -77.90 -33.11
N GLY A 966 -62.51 -78.80 -32.28
CA GLY A 966 -62.63 -80.26 -32.40
C GLY A 966 -63.83 -80.88 -31.65
N GLY A 967 -64.70 -80.10 -31.01
CA GLY A 967 -65.83 -80.67 -30.26
C GLY A 967 -66.58 -79.72 -29.32
N SER A 968 -67.07 -80.26 -28.23
CA SER A 968 -67.60 -79.49 -27.09
C SER A 968 -67.39 -80.26 -25.79
N ILE A 969 -67.20 -79.52 -24.71
CA ILE A 969 -67.15 -80.08 -23.36
C ILE A 969 -68.44 -79.64 -22.66
N PHE A 970 -69.16 -80.61 -22.10
CA PHE A 970 -70.36 -80.40 -21.30
C PHE A 970 -70.04 -80.77 -19.84
N SER A 971 -70.53 -79.99 -18.89
CA SER A 971 -70.39 -80.27 -17.46
C SER A 971 -71.74 -80.14 -16.75
N SER A 972 -72.11 -81.13 -15.93
CA SER A 972 -73.24 -81.02 -15.02
C SER A 972 -72.92 -81.67 -13.67
N PRO A 973 -73.48 -81.18 -12.54
CA PRO A 973 -73.35 -81.86 -11.25
C PRO A 973 -73.92 -83.28 -11.25
N ALA A 974 -74.84 -83.60 -12.17
CA ALA A 974 -75.53 -84.88 -12.25
C ALA A 974 -74.84 -85.92 -13.16
N THR A 975 -73.94 -85.51 -14.06
CA THR A 975 -73.26 -86.41 -15.00
C THR A 975 -71.74 -86.31 -14.97
N GLY A 976 -71.15 -85.28 -14.38
CA GLY A 976 -69.72 -85.00 -14.47
C GLY A 976 -69.38 -84.15 -15.70
N THR A 977 -68.13 -84.23 -16.17
CA THR A 977 -67.63 -83.41 -17.30
C THR A 977 -67.16 -84.30 -18.44
N HIS A 978 -67.75 -84.14 -19.61
CA HIS A 978 -67.59 -85.06 -20.74
C HIS A 978 -67.44 -84.35 -22.09
N ILE A 979 -66.67 -84.99 -22.98
CA ILE A 979 -66.27 -84.44 -24.27
C ILE A 979 -67.11 -85.08 -25.38
N ALA A 980 -67.90 -84.27 -26.09
CA ALA A 980 -68.52 -84.63 -27.35
C ALA A 980 -67.57 -84.22 -28.50
N LYS A 981 -66.80 -85.17 -29.03
CA LYS A 981 -65.89 -84.94 -30.17
C LYS A 981 -66.68 -84.71 -31.46
N ASN A 982 -66.15 -83.90 -32.37
CA ASN A 982 -66.72 -83.72 -33.71
C ASN A 982 -66.91 -85.05 -34.47
N GLY A 983 -67.90 -85.07 -35.36
CA GLY A 983 -68.29 -86.25 -36.13
C GLY A 983 -69.69 -86.75 -35.77
N PRO A 984 -70.15 -87.83 -36.42
CA PRO A 984 -71.58 -88.20 -36.47
C PRO A 984 -72.28 -88.33 -35.12
N ILE A 985 -71.56 -88.69 -34.05
CA ILE A 985 -72.11 -88.75 -32.68
C ILE A 985 -72.50 -87.37 -32.17
N ARG A 986 -71.64 -86.34 -32.30
CA ARG A 986 -71.95 -84.97 -31.88
C ARG A 986 -73.03 -84.36 -32.75
N ASP A 987 -73.06 -84.67 -34.04
CA ASP A 987 -74.02 -84.06 -34.96
C ASP A 987 -75.42 -84.69 -34.82
N ALA A 988 -75.50 -86.00 -34.56
CA ALA A 988 -76.73 -86.67 -34.12
C ALA A 988 -77.20 -86.18 -32.73
N TYR A 989 -76.29 -85.95 -31.78
CA TYR A 989 -76.64 -85.34 -30.48
C TYR A 989 -77.21 -83.92 -30.65
N ARG A 990 -76.60 -83.13 -31.53
CA ARG A 990 -77.04 -81.76 -31.84
C ARG A 990 -78.43 -81.73 -32.49
N SER A 991 -78.72 -82.66 -33.40
CA SER A 991 -80.02 -82.73 -34.07
C SER A 991 -81.19 -83.07 -33.14
N GLN A 992 -80.92 -83.67 -31.97
CA GLN A 992 -81.93 -83.95 -30.94
C GLN A 992 -82.07 -82.83 -29.89
N GLY A 993 -81.42 -81.67 -30.07
CA GLY A 993 -81.46 -80.54 -29.12
C GLY A 993 -80.32 -80.51 -28.10
N SER A 994 -79.25 -81.29 -28.31
CA SER A 994 -78.08 -81.36 -27.41
C SER A 994 -78.49 -81.67 -25.96
N GLU A 995 -77.92 -80.97 -24.98
CA GLU A 995 -78.11 -81.18 -23.54
C GLU A 995 -79.50 -80.74 -23.03
N THR A 996 -80.21 -79.93 -23.82
CA THR A 996 -81.62 -79.59 -23.58
C THR A 996 -82.60 -80.59 -24.19
N GLY A 997 -82.11 -81.46 -25.08
CA GLY A 997 -82.86 -82.50 -25.77
C GLY A 997 -83.16 -83.72 -24.92
N ARG A 998 -83.92 -84.67 -25.48
CA ARG A 998 -84.33 -85.92 -24.80
C ARG A 998 -83.17 -86.80 -24.32
N LEU A 999 -81.98 -86.67 -24.92
CA LEU A 999 -80.77 -87.37 -24.48
C LEU A 999 -80.16 -86.75 -23.21
N GLY A 1000 -80.34 -85.44 -22.98
CA GLY A 1000 -79.71 -84.71 -21.89
C GLY A 1000 -78.17 -84.72 -21.94
N TYR A 1001 -77.53 -84.26 -20.86
CA TYR A 1001 -76.07 -84.19 -20.76
C TYR A 1001 -75.38 -85.54 -21.00
N PRO A 1002 -74.16 -85.56 -21.61
CA PRO A 1002 -73.38 -86.78 -21.74
C PRO A 1002 -72.93 -87.31 -20.37
N THR A 1003 -72.84 -88.63 -20.25
CA THR A 1003 -72.39 -89.38 -19.07
C THR A 1003 -71.09 -90.16 -19.32
N SER A 1004 -70.56 -90.12 -20.55
CA SER A 1004 -69.25 -90.67 -20.89
C SER A 1004 -68.55 -89.85 -21.97
N GLY A 1005 -67.24 -90.05 -22.12
CA GLY A 1005 -66.57 -89.79 -23.40
C GLY A 1005 -67.00 -90.79 -24.48
N GLN A 1006 -66.54 -90.59 -25.71
CA GLN A 1006 -66.67 -91.57 -26.79
C GLN A 1006 -65.71 -92.73 -26.57
N THR A 1007 -66.24 -93.95 -26.51
CA THR A 1007 -65.46 -95.19 -26.37
C THR A 1007 -65.62 -96.04 -27.63
N SER A 1008 -64.51 -96.43 -28.25
CA SER A 1008 -64.50 -97.29 -29.45
C SER A 1008 -64.21 -98.73 -29.06
N ALA A 1009 -65.06 -99.66 -29.48
CA ALA A 1009 -64.84 -101.10 -29.35
C ALA A 1009 -63.96 -101.63 -30.50
N ALA A 1010 -63.37 -102.82 -30.32
CA ALA A 1010 -62.47 -103.45 -31.29
C ALA A 1010 -63.09 -103.65 -32.70
N ASN A 1011 -64.43 -103.76 -32.79
CA ASN A 1011 -65.18 -103.84 -34.04
C ASN A 1011 -65.40 -102.46 -34.73
N ARG A 1012 -64.66 -101.42 -34.33
CA ARG A 1012 -64.77 -100.02 -34.78
C ARG A 1012 -66.09 -99.30 -34.43
N THR A 1013 -67.02 -99.95 -33.74
CA THR A 1013 -68.23 -99.30 -33.23
C THR A 1013 -67.84 -98.32 -32.12
N THR A 1014 -68.32 -97.07 -32.19
CA THR A 1014 -68.02 -96.04 -31.17
C THR A 1014 -69.29 -95.59 -30.48
N VAL A 1015 -69.31 -95.59 -29.15
CA VAL A 1015 -70.49 -95.27 -28.33
C VAL A 1015 -70.21 -94.06 -27.44
N GLN A 1016 -71.21 -93.19 -27.30
CA GLN A 1016 -71.28 -92.19 -26.24
C GLN A 1016 -72.60 -92.34 -25.48
N THR A 1017 -72.54 -92.28 -24.15
CA THR A 1017 -73.71 -92.36 -23.27
C THR A 1017 -74.14 -90.96 -22.83
N PHE A 1018 -75.43 -90.80 -22.61
CA PHE A 1018 -76.11 -89.58 -22.19
C PHE A 1018 -77.17 -89.94 -21.14
N LYS A 1019 -77.60 -88.96 -20.34
CA LYS A 1019 -78.54 -89.20 -19.22
C LYS A 1019 -79.83 -89.93 -19.65
N GLY A 1020 -80.35 -89.62 -20.83
CA GLY A 1020 -81.57 -90.19 -21.42
C GLY A 1020 -81.34 -91.16 -22.58
N GLY A 1021 -80.12 -91.67 -22.80
CA GLY A 1021 -79.86 -92.61 -23.88
C GLY A 1021 -78.40 -92.88 -24.22
N LYS A 1022 -78.16 -93.46 -25.39
CA LYS A 1022 -76.83 -93.62 -26.00
C LYS A 1022 -76.88 -93.38 -27.50
N ILE A 1023 -75.82 -92.81 -28.05
CA ILE A 1023 -75.60 -92.75 -29.49
C ILE A 1023 -74.48 -93.74 -29.85
N THR A 1024 -74.77 -94.59 -30.83
CA THR A 1024 -73.85 -95.62 -31.34
C THR A 1024 -73.52 -95.29 -32.79
N LEU A 1025 -72.25 -95.04 -33.07
CA LEU A 1025 -71.71 -94.96 -34.42
C LEU A 1025 -71.34 -96.38 -34.88
N THR A 1026 -72.07 -96.91 -35.86
CA THR A 1026 -71.82 -98.25 -36.40
C THR A 1026 -70.55 -98.27 -37.26
N SER A 1027 -70.07 -99.47 -37.59
CA SER A 1027 -68.97 -99.68 -38.55
C SER A 1027 -69.25 -99.13 -39.96
N GLU A 1028 -70.50 -98.83 -40.29
CA GLU A 1028 -70.93 -98.18 -41.54
C GLU A 1028 -70.86 -96.63 -41.48
N GLY A 1029 -70.45 -96.04 -40.35
CA GLY A 1029 -70.42 -94.59 -40.18
C GLY A 1029 -71.78 -93.93 -39.89
N LYS A 1030 -72.84 -94.72 -39.68
CA LYS A 1030 -74.17 -94.22 -39.31
C LYS A 1030 -74.30 -94.06 -37.80
N ALA A 1031 -74.75 -92.90 -37.33
CA ALA A 1031 -75.08 -92.66 -35.93
C ALA A 1031 -76.53 -93.09 -35.63
N GLN A 1032 -76.69 -94.11 -34.78
CA GLN A 1032 -77.97 -94.61 -34.30
C GLN A 1032 -78.22 -94.10 -32.88
N ILE A 1033 -79.43 -93.61 -32.61
CA ILE A 1033 -79.83 -93.06 -31.32
C ILE A 1033 -80.76 -94.05 -30.61
N SER A 1034 -80.38 -94.47 -29.41
CA SER A 1034 -81.23 -95.25 -28.51
C SER A 1034 -81.56 -94.38 -27.30
N TYR A 1035 -82.84 -94.20 -27.02
CA TYR A 1035 -83.28 -93.64 -25.74
C TYR A 1035 -83.24 -94.71 -24.63
N ASN A 1036 -83.20 -94.25 -23.38
CA ASN A 1036 -83.46 -95.07 -22.18
C ASN A 1036 -84.96 -95.08 -21.85
#